data_AF-A0A953ASC3-F1
#
_entry.id   AF-A0A953ASC3-F1
#
_cell.length_a   1.000
_cell.length_b   1.000
_cell.length_c   1.000
_cell.angle_alpha   90.00
_cell.angle_beta   90.00
_cell.angle_gamma   90.00
#
_symmetry.space_group_name_H-M   'P 1'
#
loop_
_entity.id
_entity.type
_entity.pdbx_description
1 polymer ?
#
loop_
_entity_poly.entity_id
_entity_poly.type
_entity_poly.pdbx_seq_one_letter_code
_entity_poly.pdbx_strand_id
1 'polypeptide(L)'
;MRPSNARWLLAVPLVASLLHYGCGPQESTPPPPPPPQKIHTTWRILSGVSMGAIGTAALGLSRPDRFDGVGILGGPLDAALLLRTIDRFHLGGFCRLEDLEAIAAEDPSKLNDPATIHACERPATPIRWEHPQDFNHWVFTTNGGTFDRSSYLDLFKDLTLAYGNVLYDNPESPFAPPGVPVERLRHPPPDFCTNPVVVKGLKNAEYNPTGKYDAITFCDGQPRIFYCRADLSIVDFCSDPANVAQPIPAGPAEEAFANEYCKDKGGAAVANKSDLPLVMLDHAGQVDACRQMNEPVLVALAVDINGNGRRDYGEPLINNGYERFDDVGVDGCANVFEDGAGGCTQTPNPSADDPNGDDYDADRNPLGTENNWIHDDGEPFRDDGLDGVPDTGDEGEGNGVYDLSRGRQAMFGYDARTNYRRLDDAGRHRINVLADGGIRDLFNFGLASKQVFGLVKHFRGPSEAQEYRDFVEIPKMVDEDTGAYDPWGRRWTDVGPNLAIYYGKEQPSDQDRIDGEGDHVGTPTQAVNRFYTLFNWAAAQWPSLPRPKTPFGGKTYSERAYLETYDSALLGGKREYAIYLPPGYDLPENAETRYPVLLMLHGYGMEPKGFLDTALIADSYMLGDHPKLRPMIIVFPSGRCCFTNAATGARDCRERDDQGTPFESLPGWERECESGSFYVNRHGFTGDDAVPYGDAVFELMDHIDAKYRTLRPDDVEAR
;
A
#
# COMPACT_ATOMS: atom_id res chain seq x y z
N MET A 1 -36.97 -4.46 -58.22
CA MET A 1 -37.00 -3.83 -59.56
C MET A 1 -35.66 -3.10 -59.79
N ARG A 2 -35.41 -2.52 -60.99
CA ARG A 2 -34.29 -1.58 -61.30
C ARG A 2 -34.57 -0.17 -60.67
N PRO A 3 -33.73 0.90 -60.80
CA PRO A 3 -32.32 1.06 -61.23
C PRO A 3 -31.40 1.53 -60.04
N SER A 4 -30.08 1.81 -60.10
CA SER A 4 -28.97 1.86 -61.09
C SER A 4 -28.60 3.19 -61.81
N ASN A 5 -27.69 3.97 -61.19
CA ASN A 5 -26.65 4.91 -61.72
C ASN A 5 -26.99 6.07 -62.71
N ALA A 6 -26.50 7.31 -62.46
CA ALA A 6 -25.40 7.97 -63.23
C ALA A 6 -25.21 9.51 -63.05
N ARG A 7 -24.04 9.92 -62.51
CA ARG A 7 -23.02 10.89 -63.00
C ARG A 7 -23.34 12.20 -63.79
N TRP A 8 -22.62 13.27 -63.36
CA TRP A 8 -21.87 14.33 -64.13
C TRP A 8 -22.50 15.66 -64.66
N LEU A 9 -21.84 16.77 -64.26
CA LEU A 9 -21.33 17.95 -65.02
C LEU A 9 -22.20 18.91 -65.87
N LEU A 10 -22.05 20.21 -65.56
CA LEU A 10 -22.07 21.41 -66.43
C LEU A 10 -21.16 22.48 -65.75
N ALA A 11 -20.50 23.47 -66.40
CA ALA A 11 -20.09 23.69 -67.80
C ALA A 11 -19.00 24.83 -67.86
N VAL A 12 -18.53 25.18 -69.07
CA VAL A 12 -17.46 26.16 -69.41
C VAL A 12 -17.77 26.81 -70.78
N PRO A 13 -17.14 27.92 -71.30
CA PRO A 13 -15.69 28.26 -71.21
C PRO A 13 -15.25 29.76 -71.26
N LEU A 14 -13.91 29.99 -71.27
CA LEU A 14 -13.10 31.02 -71.99
C LEU A 14 -13.47 32.55 -71.93
N VAL A 15 -12.61 33.46 -71.39
CA VAL A 15 -11.38 34.11 -71.98
C VAL A 15 -11.67 35.29 -72.95
N ALA A 16 -11.04 36.48 -72.89
CA ALA A 16 -10.14 37.10 -71.89
C ALA A 16 -9.97 38.63 -72.16
N SER A 17 -9.34 39.37 -71.24
CA SER A 17 -8.64 40.66 -71.48
C SER A 17 -7.66 41.00 -70.34
N LEU A 18 -6.72 41.92 -70.60
CA LEU A 18 -5.54 42.21 -69.76
C LEU A 18 -5.64 43.55 -68.98
N LEU A 19 -4.66 43.76 -68.09
CA LEU A 19 -4.33 44.98 -67.33
C LEU A 19 -5.22 45.32 -66.12
N HIS A 20 -4.77 44.90 -64.94
CA HIS A 20 -4.45 45.80 -63.83
C HIS A 20 -3.24 45.25 -63.05
N TYR A 21 -2.41 46.15 -62.50
CA TYR A 21 -1.28 45.82 -61.62
C TYR A 21 -1.70 46.13 -60.17
N GLY A 22 -1.44 45.21 -59.23
CA GLY A 22 -1.62 45.45 -57.79
C GLY A 22 -2.38 44.33 -57.08
N CYS A 23 -1.92 43.97 -55.87
CA CYS A 23 -2.55 43.04 -54.93
C CYS A 23 -2.91 41.65 -55.51
N GLY A 24 -1.93 40.76 -55.58
CA GLY A 24 -2.21 39.32 -55.53
C GLY A 24 -2.82 38.92 -54.18
N PRO A 25 -3.42 37.72 -54.06
CA PRO A 25 -3.95 37.25 -52.78
C PRO A 25 -2.84 37.22 -51.74
N GLN A 26 -3.09 37.86 -50.59
CA GLN A 26 -2.17 37.84 -49.48
C GLN A 26 -2.12 36.42 -48.91
N GLU A 27 -1.01 35.71 -49.15
CA GLU A 27 -0.76 34.45 -48.46
C GLU A 27 -0.81 34.72 -46.95
N SER A 28 -1.83 34.18 -46.30
CA SER A 28 -1.90 34.15 -44.84
C SER A 28 -0.80 33.20 -44.39
N THR A 29 0.38 33.74 -44.09
CA THR A 29 1.45 33.02 -43.41
C THR A 29 0.82 32.26 -42.25
N PRO A 30 1.00 30.92 -42.16
CA PRO A 30 0.50 30.19 -41.00
C PRO A 30 1.04 30.87 -39.74
N PRO A 31 0.26 30.93 -38.64
CA PRO A 31 0.75 31.49 -37.40
C PRO A 31 2.10 30.82 -37.07
N PRO A 32 3.09 31.58 -36.57
CA PRO A 32 4.35 30.97 -36.17
C PRO A 32 4.05 29.80 -35.22
N PRO A 33 4.75 28.66 -35.35
CA PRO A 33 4.52 27.54 -34.44
C PRO A 33 4.64 28.06 -33.00
N PRO A 34 3.79 27.60 -32.07
CA PRO A 34 3.89 28.02 -30.68
C PRO A 34 5.33 27.79 -30.21
N PRO A 35 5.89 28.72 -29.41
CA PRO A 35 7.25 28.56 -28.91
C PRO A 35 7.36 27.20 -28.21
N PRO A 36 8.48 26.45 -28.41
CA PRO A 36 8.60 25.10 -27.87
C PRO A 36 8.33 25.12 -26.37
N GLN A 37 7.36 24.33 -25.93
CA GLN A 37 6.90 24.33 -24.55
C GLN A 37 8.08 24.00 -23.64
N LYS A 38 8.47 24.95 -22.80
CA LYS A 38 9.47 24.70 -21.78
C LYS A 38 8.86 23.85 -20.68
N ILE A 39 9.50 22.71 -20.41
CA ILE A 39 9.27 21.92 -19.22
C ILE A 39 10.44 22.18 -18.27
N HIS A 40 10.11 22.55 -17.03
CA HIS A 40 11.08 22.41 -15.96
C HIS A 40 11.37 20.90 -15.78
N THR A 41 12.60 20.53 -15.49
CA THR A 41 12.96 19.17 -15.08
C THR A 41 13.86 19.22 -13.86
N THR A 42 13.64 18.30 -12.94
CA THR A 42 14.47 17.99 -11.78
C THR A 42 15.54 16.95 -12.11
N TRP A 43 15.31 16.16 -13.16
CA TRP A 43 16.06 14.96 -13.55
C TRP A 43 16.06 13.87 -12.48
N ARG A 44 15.01 13.82 -11.65
CA ARG A 44 14.81 12.78 -10.64
C ARG A 44 13.45 12.12 -10.76
N ILE A 45 13.42 10.82 -10.56
CA ILE A 45 12.20 10.03 -10.37
C ILE A 45 12.34 9.29 -9.06
N LEU A 46 11.27 9.26 -8.28
CA LEU A 46 11.14 8.39 -7.11
C LEU A 46 10.31 7.17 -7.50
N SER A 47 10.69 5.98 -7.09
CA SER A 47 9.96 4.75 -7.33
C SER A 47 10.21 3.75 -6.22
N GLY A 48 9.34 2.77 -6.05
CA GLY A 48 9.56 1.68 -5.11
C GLY A 48 8.51 0.59 -5.22
N VAL A 49 8.73 -0.49 -4.46
CA VAL A 49 7.86 -1.67 -4.42
C VAL A 49 7.24 -1.87 -3.05
N SER A 50 5.94 -2.21 -2.96
CA SER A 50 5.25 -2.53 -1.70
C SER A 50 5.41 -1.40 -0.66
N MET A 51 6.04 -1.61 0.50
CA MET A 51 6.43 -0.54 1.44
C MET A 51 7.13 0.67 0.76
N GLY A 52 7.98 0.41 -0.25
CA GLY A 52 8.63 1.45 -1.03
C GLY A 52 7.70 2.17 -2.02
N ALA A 53 6.59 1.56 -2.43
CA ALA A 53 5.56 2.20 -3.25
C ALA A 53 4.68 3.14 -2.39
N ILE A 54 4.34 2.74 -1.17
CA ILE A 54 3.78 3.61 -0.12
C ILE A 54 4.67 4.83 0.10
N GLY A 55 5.95 4.62 0.41
CA GLY A 55 6.93 5.69 0.62
C GLY A 55 7.14 6.59 -0.61
N THR A 56 7.04 6.02 -1.82
CA THR A 56 7.13 6.76 -3.09
C THR A 56 5.97 7.73 -3.26
N ALA A 57 4.74 7.28 -2.98
CA ALA A 57 3.56 8.13 -3.05
C ALA A 57 3.60 9.21 -1.97
N ALA A 58 3.88 8.83 -0.72
CA ALA A 58 3.96 9.72 0.43
C ALA A 58 4.98 10.84 0.25
N LEU A 59 6.23 10.52 -0.11
CA LEU A 59 7.30 11.50 -0.29
C LEU A 59 7.23 12.25 -1.63
N GLY A 60 6.76 11.61 -2.70
CA GLY A 60 6.72 12.19 -4.03
C GLY A 60 5.55 13.15 -4.24
N LEU A 61 4.34 12.74 -3.85
CA LEU A 61 3.12 13.54 -4.07
C LEU A 61 3.02 14.73 -3.10
N SER A 62 3.62 14.63 -1.91
CA SER A 62 3.76 15.79 -1.01
C SER A 62 4.85 16.78 -1.45
N ARG A 63 5.82 16.34 -2.29
CA ARG A 63 6.99 17.13 -2.75
C ARG A 63 7.19 17.10 -4.27
N PRO A 64 6.21 17.57 -5.08
CA PRO A 64 6.32 17.64 -6.54
C PRO A 64 7.38 18.66 -7.03
N ASP A 65 7.99 19.43 -6.12
CA ASP A 65 9.17 20.26 -6.39
C ASP A 65 10.48 19.46 -6.54
N ARG A 66 10.52 18.21 -6.08
CA ARG A 66 11.76 17.41 -5.99
C ARG A 66 11.93 16.36 -7.10
N PHE A 67 10.85 16.02 -7.82
CA PHE A 67 10.79 14.92 -8.80
C PHE A 67 10.00 15.29 -10.06
N ASP A 68 10.34 14.65 -11.18
CA ASP A 68 9.59 14.72 -12.44
C ASP A 68 8.49 13.63 -12.52
N GLY A 69 8.55 12.63 -11.64
CA GLY A 69 7.53 11.61 -11.54
C GLY A 69 7.72 10.61 -10.39
N VAL A 70 6.65 9.88 -10.10
CA VAL A 70 6.56 8.77 -9.13
C VAL A 70 6.23 7.44 -9.83
N GLY A 71 6.98 6.39 -9.51
CA GLY A 71 6.74 5.01 -9.95
C GLY A 71 6.30 4.10 -8.80
N ILE A 72 5.00 4.04 -8.55
CA ILE A 72 4.34 3.38 -7.42
C ILE A 72 4.04 1.92 -7.80
N LEU A 73 4.99 1.00 -7.56
CA LEU A 73 4.85 -0.39 -7.98
C LEU A 73 4.26 -1.25 -6.86
N GLY A 74 2.98 -1.58 -6.95
CA GLY A 74 2.26 -2.37 -5.96
C GLY A 74 1.81 -1.49 -4.82
N GLY A 75 0.86 -0.61 -5.12
CA GLY A 75 0.07 0.12 -4.12
C GLY A 75 0.72 1.41 -3.60
N PRO A 76 0.06 2.57 -3.74
CA PRO A 76 0.25 3.66 -2.80
C PRO A 76 -0.42 3.30 -1.46
N LEU A 77 -0.13 4.07 -0.42
CA LEU A 77 -1.07 4.16 0.69
C LEU A 77 -2.25 5.04 0.24
N ASP A 78 -3.42 4.42 0.09
CA ASP A 78 -4.71 5.08 0.10
C ASP A 78 -5.30 4.92 1.50
N ALA A 79 -5.35 6.01 2.28
CA ALA A 79 -5.69 5.94 3.70
C ALA A 79 -7.15 5.53 3.92
N ALA A 80 -8.06 5.95 3.04
CA ALA A 80 -9.49 5.64 3.16
C ALA A 80 -9.75 4.15 2.90
N LEU A 81 -9.19 3.61 1.81
CA LEU A 81 -9.28 2.19 1.50
C LEU A 81 -8.58 1.34 2.59
N LEU A 82 -7.39 1.74 3.06
CA LEU A 82 -6.67 1.01 4.10
C LEU A 82 -7.42 1.01 5.43
N LEU A 83 -7.88 2.17 5.91
CA LEU A 83 -8.63 2.27 7.17
C LEU A 83 -9.98 1.54 7.07
N ARG A 84 -10.72 1.67 5.95
CA ARG A 84 -11.90 0.83 5.70
C ARG A 84 -11.57 -0.66 5.74
N THR A 85 -10.44 -1.07 5.19
CA THR A 85 -10.01 -2.49 5.19
C THR A 85 -9.62 -2.97 6.59
N ILE A 86 -9.05 -2.09 7.43
CA ILE A 86 -8.77 -2.37 8.85
C ILE A 86 -10.09 -2.49 9.63
N ASP A 87 -10.95 -1.48 9.53
CA ASP A 87 -12.18 -1.33 10.31
C ASP A 87 -13.23 -2.40 9.98
N ARG A 88 -13.43 -2.70 8.69
CA ARG A 88 -14.49 -3.62 8.24
C ARG A 88 -14.05 -5.09 8.18
N PHE A 89 -12.74 -5.38 8.07
CA PHE A 89 -12.23 -6.75 7.97
C PHE A 89 -11.24 -7.09 9.10
N HIS A 90 -10.08 -6.44 9.16
CA HIS A 90 -9.03 -6.85 10.11
C HIS A 90 -9.40 -6.66 11.58
N LEU A 91 -10.45 -5.90 11.90
CA LEU A 91 -11.06 -5.73 13.21
C LEU A 91 -12.57 -6.02 13.21
N GLY A 92 -13.10 -6.55 12.10
CA GLY A 92 -14.53 -6.66 11.84
C GLY A 92 -15.04 -8.10 11.70
N GLY A 93 -16.31 -8.23 11.32
CA GLY A 93 -17.00 -9.51 11.11
C GLY A 93 -17.78 -10.07 12.30
N PHE A 94 -17.66 -9.47 13.49
CA PHE A 94 -18.27 -9.97 14.72
C PHE A 94 -19.82 -9.96 14.72
N CYS A 95 -20.39 -10.79 15.59
CA CYS A 95 -21.81 -10.71 15.94
C CYS A 95 -22.10 -9.40 16.69
N ARG A 96 -23.36 -8.95 16.75
CA ARG A 96 -23.71 -7.76 17.55
C ARG A 96 -23.53 -8.07 19.04
N LEU A 97 -23.34 -7.02 19.84
CA LEU A 97 -23.34 -7.13 21.30
C LEU A 97 -24.61 -7.82 21.84
N GLU A 98 -25.80 -7.55 21.27
CA GLU A 98 -27.05 -8.22 21.66
C GLU A 98 -27.05 -9.74 21.39
N ASP A 99 -26.38 -10.18 20.32
CA ASP A 99 -26.22 -11.60 19.97
C ASP A 99 -25.21 -12.27 20.93
N LEU A 100 -24.08 -11.60 21.19
CA LEU A 100 -23.01 -12.07 22.08
C LEU A 100 -23.44 -12.15 23.54
N GLU A 101 -24.17 -11.15 24.05
CA GLU A 101 -24.75 -11.17 25.41
C GLU A 101 -25.74 -12.34 25.57
N ALA A 102 -26.52 -12.66 24.54
CA ALA A 102 -27.45 -13.78 24.56
C ALA A 102 -26.74 -15.14 24.58
N ILE A 103 -25.66 -15.29 23.79
CA ILE A 103 -24.81 -16.50 23.79
C ILE A 103 -24.14 -16.69 25.15
N ALA A 104 -23.51 -15.64 25.69
CA ALA A 104 -22.85 -15.66 26.99
C ALA A 104 -23.81 -15.95 28.16
N ALA A 105 -25.07 -15.53 28.05
CA ALA A 105 -26.11 -15.80 29.04
C ALA A 105 -26.67 -17.24 28.99
N GLU A 106 -26.51 -17.96 27.87
CA GLU A 106 -26.86 -19.39 27.79
C GLU A 106 -25.71 -20.27 28.31
N ASP A 107 -24.51 -20.09 27.77
CA ASP A 107 -23.27 -20.76 28.20
C ASP A 107 -22.06 -19.87 27.81
N PRO A 108 -21.33 -19.29 28.79
CA PRO A 108 -20.21 -18.40 28.52
C PRO A 108 -19.07 -19.02 27.68
N SER A 109 -18.95 -20.35 27.64
CA SER A 109 -17.93 -21.03 26.84
C SER A 109 -18.24 -21.05 25.34
N LYS A 110 -19.49 -20.83 24.94
CA LYS A 110 -19.90 -20.74 23.52
C LYS A 110 -19.39 -19.48 22.82
N LEU A 111 -18.92 -18.47 23.54
CA LEU A 111 -18.19 -17.36 22.91
C LEU A 111 -16.92 -17.84 22.19
N ASN A 112 -16.39 -19.02 22.58
CA ASN A 112 -15.24 -19.64 21.95
C ASN A 112 -15.60 -20.81 21.00
N ASP A 113 -16.88 -21.00 20.66
CA ASP A 113 -17.33 -22.03 19.73
C ASP A 113 -17.57 -21.43 18.32
N PRO A 114 -16.71 -21.69 17.33
CA PRO A 114 -16.91 -21.19 15.97
C PRO A 114 -18.25 -21.60 15.36
N ALA A 115 -18.79 -22.78 15.71
CA ALA A 115 -20.07 -23.24 15.19
C ALA A 115 -21.27 -22.48 15.78
N THR A 116 -21.14 -21.90 16.97
CA THR A 116 -22.13 -20.98 17.54
C THR A 116 -21.95 -19.57 16.98
N ILE A 117 -20.72 -19.06 16.88
CA ILE A 117 -20.44 -17.69 16.40
C ILE A 117 -20.78 -17.51 14.92
N HIS A 118 -20.51 -18.51 14.07
CA HIS A 118 -20.83 -18.46 12.64
C HIS A 118 -22.35 -18.33 12.34
N ALA A 119 -23.22 -18.53 13.34
CA ALA A 119 -24.65 -18.29 13.19
C ALA A 119 -25.07 -16.80 13.30
N CYS A 120 -24.20 -15.93 13.81
CA CYS A 120 -24.48 -14.50 14.02
C CYS A 120 -23.44 -13.53 13.43
N GLU A 121 -22.34 -14.05 12.85
CA GLU A 121 -21.27 -13.26 12.24
C GLU A 121 -21.78 -12.33 11.12
N ARG A 122 -21.03 -11.25 10.89
CA ARG A 122 -21.38 -10.18 9.94
C ARG A 122 -20.16 -9.74 9.13
N PRO A 123 -19.50 -10.67 8.40
CA PRO A 123 -18.38 -10.32 7.52
C PRO A 123 -18.80 -9.23 6.53
N ALA A 124 -17.95 -8.22 6.35
CA ALA A 124 -18.27 -7.11 5.47
C ALA A 124 -18.31 -7.55 4.00
N THR A 125 -19.12 -6.88 3.18
CA THR A 125 -19.20 -7.17 1.75
C THR A 125 -18.02 -6.52 1.03
N PRO A 126 -17.16 -7.29 0.33
CA PRO A 126 -16.03 -6.75 -0.39
C PRO A 126 -16.46 -6.07 -1.70
N ILE A 127 -15.70 -5.06 -2.13
CA ILE A 127 -15.85 -4.43 -3.44
C ILE A 127 -15.07 -5.19 -4.54
N ARG A 128 -15.12 -4.75 -5.80
CA ARG A 128 -14.48 -5.48 -6.90
C ARG A 128 -12.96 -5.61 -6.70
N TRP A 129 -12.46 -6.83 -6.84
CA TRP A 129 -11.06 -7.26 -6.61
C TRP A 129 -10.60 -7.26 -5.15
N GLU A 130 -11.39 -6.74 -4.21
CA GLU A 130 -11.15 -6.92 -2.79
C GLU A 130 -11.51 -8.36 -2.38
N HIS A 131 -10.75 -8.92 -1.45
CA HIS A 131 -11.00 -10.28 -0.94
C HIS A 131 -12.02 -10.26 0.21
N PRO A 132 -12.93 -11.25 0.30
CA PRO A 132 -13.74 -11.47 1.50
C PRO A 132 -12.85 -12.00 2.65
N GLN A 133 -12.98 -11.41 3.83
CA GLN A 133 -12.27 -11.78 5.06
C GLN A 133 -12.99 -11.22 6.30
N ASP A 134 -12.48 -11.51 7.49
CA ASP A 134 -12.89 -10.94 8.79
C ASP A 134 -11.75 -11.12 9.82
N PHE A 135 -11.93 -10.70 11.08
CA PHE A 135 -10.87 -10.83 12.09
C PHE A 135 -10.34 -12.26 12.22
N ASN A 136 -11.24 -13.24 12.24
CA ASN A 136 -10.92 -14.64 12.45
C ASN A 136 -10.43 -15.33 11.16
N HIS A 137 -10.62 -14.72 9.99
CA HIS A 137 -10.25 -15.26 8.68
C HIS A 137 -9.54 -14.21 7.80
N TRP A 138 -8.25 -13.93 8.05
CA TRP A 138 -7.45 -13.04 7.21
C TRP A 138 -6.98 -13.72 5.92
N VAL A 139 -6.83 -12.94 4.85
CA VAL A 139 -6.29 -13.42 3.55
C VAL A 139 -4.78 -13.56 3.63
N PHE A 140 -4.29 -14.73 3.23
CA PHE A 140 -2.88 -15.12 3.28
C PHE A 140 -2.29 -15.33 1.88
N THR A 141 -1.01 -14.99 1.70
CA THR A 141 -0.21 -15.48 0.56
C THR A 141 1.24 -15.80 0.95
N THR A 142 1.90 -16.54 0.07
CA THR A 142 3.34 -16.80 0.06
C THR A 142 4.10 -16.05 -1.03
N ASN A 143 3.42 -15.22 -1.83
CA ASN A 143 4.00 -14.44 -2.91
C ASN A 143 4.65 -13.17 -2.34
N GLY A 144 5.97 -13.01 -2.49
CA GLY A 144 6.73 -11.87 -1.96
C GLY A 144 7.07 -11.92 -0.46
N GLY A 145 6.23 -12.55 0.36
CA GLY A 145 6.44 -12.76 1.80
C GLY A 145 5.89 -14.10 2.28
N THR A 146 5.82 -14.32 3.59
CA THR A 146 4.84 -15.25 4.18
C THR A 146 3.88 -14.37 4.95
N PHE A 147 2.76 -13.98 4.36
CA PHE A 147 1.86 -13.00 5.00
C PHE A 147 0.79 -13.71 5.83
N ASP A 148 1.26 -14.38 6.89
CA ASP A 148 0.44 -15.04 7.90
C ASP A 148 0.10 -14.13 9.07
N ARG A 149 -0.76 -14.59 10.00
CA ARG A 149 -1.26 -13.77 11.11
C ARG A 149 -0.13 -13.12 11.91
N SER A 150 0.94 -13.85 12.20
CA SER A 150 2.15 -13.33 12.83
C SER A 150 2.77 -12.17 12.04
N SER A 151 2.97 -12.37 10.74
CA SER A 151 3.55 -11.34 9.86
C SER A 151 2.63 -10.13 9.66
N TYR A 152 1.31 -10.29 9.84
CA TYR A 152 0.37 -9.16 9.96
C TYR A 152 0.53 -8.41 11.31
N LEU A 153 0.78 -9.09 12.44
CA LEU A 153 1.03 -8.42 13.72
C LEU A 153 2.30 -7.55 13.67
N ASP A 154 3.39 -8.08 13.09
CA ASP A 154 4.61 -7.30 12.81
C ASP A 154 4.30 -6.09 11.91
N LEU A 155 3.50 -6.27 10.85
CA LEU A 155 3.11 -5.18 9.95
C LEU A 155 2.26 -4.11 10.65
N PHE A 156 1.29 -4.50 11.48
CA PHE A 156 0.48 -3.57 12.26
C PHE A 156 1.30 -2.83 13.33
N LYS A 157 2.29 -3.51 13.93
CA LYS A 157 3.27 -2.88 14.82
C LYS A 157 4.08 -1.81 14.09
N ASP A 158 4.69 -2.13 12.95
CA ASP A 158 5.51 -1.17 12.19
C ASP A 158 4.67 -0.03 11.58
N LEU A 159 3.44 -0.29 11.14
CA LEU A 159 2.48 0.75 10.75
C LEU A 159 2.13 1.68 11.92
N THR A 160 1.89 1.12 13.11
CA THR A 160 1.56 1.90 14.32
C THR A 160 2.78 2.68 14.84
N LEU A 161 3.99 2.18 14.64
CA LEU A 161 5.22 2.96 14.89
C LEU A 161 5.42 4.05 13.84
N ALA A 162 5.06 3.82 12.58
CA ALA A 162 5.21 4.78 11.51
C ALA A 162 4.25 5.98 11.69
N TYR A 163 2.94 5.72 11.81
CA TYR A 163 1.89 6.75 11.81
C TYR A 163 1.32 7.07 13.20
N GLY A 164 1.52 6.20 14.19
CA GLY A 164 0.76 6.21 15.45
C GLY A 164 -0.49 5.32 15.38
N ASN A 165 -1.16 5.14 16.52
CA ASN A 165 -2.28 4.22 16.66
C ASN A 165 -3.55 4.78 15.97
N VAL A 166 -4.06 4.02 15.01
CA VAL A 166 -5.25 4.35 14.21
C VAL A 166 -6.57 3.89 14.86
N LEU A 167 -6.51 3.22 16.02
CA LEU A 167 -7.65 2.59 16.70
C LEU A 167 -8.06 3.29 17.99
N TYR A 168 -7.19 4.14 18.53
CA TYR A 168 -7.43 4.96 19.71
C TYR A 168 -6.62 6.25 19.58
N ASP A 169 -7.07 7.34 20.20
CA ASP A 169 -6.13 8.34 20.67
C ASP A 169 -5.62 8.01 22.09
N ASN A 170 -4.37 8.35 22.38
CA ASN A 170 -3.79 8.25 23.71
C ASN A 170 -2.74 9.37 23.94
N PRO A 171 -2.99 10.36 24.81
CA PRO A 171 -2.06 11.47 25.03
C PRO A 171 -0.73 11.05 25.69
N GLU A 172 -0.65 9.87 26.32
CA GLU A 172 0.57 9.36 26.96
C GLU A 172 1.50 8.60 26.00
N SER A 173 0.98 8.07 24.89
CA SER A 173 1.77 7.32 23.91
C SER A 173 1.10 7.34 22.52
N PRO A 174 1.83 7.68 21.44
CA PRO A 174 1.31 7.54 20.08
C PRO A 174 1.10 6.07 19.65
N PHE A 175 1.53 5.07 20.42
CA PHE A 175 1.44 3.64 20.06
C PHE A 175 0.44 2.86 20.93
N ALA A 176 0.47 3.07 22.26
CA ALA A 176 -0.23 2.22 23.21
C ALA A 176 -1.75 2.53 23.23
N PRO A 177 -2.63 1.50 23.31
CA PRO A 177 -4.02 1.71 23.67
C PRO A 177 -4.17 2.38 25.05
N PRO A 178 -5.22 3.18 25.29
CA PRO A 178 -5.47 3.84 26.57
C PRO A 178 -5.39 2.88 27.77
N GLY A 179 -4.69 3.31 28.83
CA GLY A 179 -4.52 2.51 30.04
C GLY A 179 -3.49 1.36 29.95
N VAL A 180 -2.88 1.12 28.79
CA VAL A 180 -1.85 0.07 28.62
C VAL A 180 -0.44 0.67 28.79
N PRO A 181 0.39 0.18 29.74
CA PRO A 181 1.74 0.70 29.91
C PRO A 181 2.63 0.42 28.68
N VAL A 182 3.07 1.48 27.99
CA VAL A 182 3.80 1.38 26.72
C VAL A 182 5.05 0.48 26.77
N GLU A 183 5.80 0.47 27.87
CA GLU A 183 6.98 -0.38 28.00
C GLU A 183 6.65 -1.89 28.05
N ARG A 184 5.42 -2.28 28.42
CA ARG A 184 4.91 -3.67 28.29
C ARG A 184 4.62 -4.03 26.83
N LEU A 185 4.46 -3.04 25.95
CA LEU A 185 4.28 -3.23 24.51
C LEU A 185 5.61 -3.15 23.74
N ARG A 186 6.52 -2.27 24.18
CA ARG A 186 7.91 -2.20 23.68
C ARG A 186 8.67 -3.50 23.96
N HIS A 187 8.54 -4.02 25.19
CA HIS A 187 9.19 -5.24 25.64
C HIS A 187 8.19 -6.20 26.30
N PRO A 188 7.41 -6.96 25.51
CA PRO A 188 6.41 -7.90 26.02
C PRO A 188 7.02 -8.95 26.96
N PRO A 189 6.56 -9.07 28.21
CA PRO A 189 7.08 -10.06 29.15
C PRO A 189 6.59 -11.49 28.78
N PRO A 190 7.28 -12.55 29.22
CA PRO A 190 6.90 -13.94 28.91
C PRO A 190 5.54 -14.39 29.44
N ASP A 191 4.87 -13.58 30.27
CA ASP A 191 3.52 -13.82 30.80
C ASP A 191 2.43 -12.99 30.08
N PHE A 192 2.75 -12.27 28.99
CA PHE A 192 1.80 -11.36 28.32
C PHE A 192 0.45 -12.02 28.03
N CYS A 193 0.45 -13.22 27.43
CA CYS A 193 -0.74 -13.96 27.03
C CYS A 193 -1.47 -14.68 28.18
N THR A 194 -0.88 -14.74 29.39
CA THR A 194 -1.46 -15.44 30.56
C THR A 194 -1.74 -14.51 31.74
N ASN A 195 -1.44 -13.22 31.57
CA ASN A 195 -1.60 -12.14 32.54
C ASN A 195 -1.88 -10.83 31.78
N PRO A 196 -3.09 -10.66 31.20
CA PRO A 196 -3.41 -9.49 30.39
C PRO A 196 -3.42 -8.20 31.22
N VAL A 197 -3.17 -7.06 30.57
CA VAL A 197 -3.56 -5.75 31.14
C VAL A 197 -5.08 -5.64 31.02
N VAL A 198 -5.73 -5.29 32.13
CA VAL A 198 -7.18 -5.12 32.22
C VAL A 198 -7.52 -3.63 32.34
N VAL A 199 -8.09 -3.05 31.29
CA VAL A 199 -8.53 -1.66 31.20
C VAL A 199 -10.03 -1.62 31.50
N LYS A 200 -10.40 -0.99 32.62
CA LYS A 200 -11.78 -0.97 33.14
C LYS A 200 -12.53 0.28 32.69
N GLY A 201 -13.78 0.13 32.27
CA GLY A 201 -14.64 1.26 31.92
C GLY A 201 -14.35 1.88 30.55
N LEU A 202 -13.49 1.27 29.72
CA LEU A 202 -13.25 1.71 28.35
C LEU A 202 -14.52 1.51 27.53
N LYS A 203 -15.17 2.63 27.17
CA LYS A 203 -16.38 2.67 26.35
C LYS A 203 -16.07 2.45 24.87
N ASN A 204 -17.11 2.05 24.14
CA ASN A 204 -17.14 1.93 22.69
C ASN A 204 -18.60 1.72 22.26
N ALA A 205 -19.10 2.49 21.30
CA ALA A 205 -20.51 2.46 20.89
C ALA A 205 -21.04 1.07 20.48
N GLU A 206 -20.25 0.29 19.75
CA GLU A 206 -20.69 -0.98 19.14
C GLU A 206 -20.70 -2.15 20.12
N TYR A 207 -19.69 -2.24 21.00
CA TYR A 207 -19.37 -3.44 21.77
C TYR A 207 -19.17 -3.22 23.28
N ASN A 208 -19.00 -1.98 23.77
CA ASN A 208 -18.97 -1.70 25.22
C ASN A 208 -19.59 -0.33 25.58
N PRO A 209 -20.83 -0.01 25.15
CA PRO A 209 -21.39 1.36 25.25
C PRO A 209 -21.65 1.86 26.68
N THR A 210 -21.47 0.99 27.68
CA THR A 210 -21.61 1.35 29.11
C THR A 210 -20.31 1.22 29.90
N GLY A 211 -19.20 0.82 29.28
CA GLY A 211 -17.96 0.48 29.99
C GLY A 211 -18.14 -0.70 30.97
N LYS A 212 -19.16 -1.53 30.75
CA LYS A 212 -19.55 -2.67 31.60
C LYS A 212 -18.52 -3.79 31.57
N TYR A 213 -17.96 -4.04 30.39
CA TYR A 213 -16.99 -5.10 30.15
C TYR A 213 -15.57 -4.60 30.36
N ASP A 214 -14.70 -5.51 30.76
CA ASP A 214 -13.27 -5.25 30.86
C ASP A 214 -12.65 -5.33 29.46
N ALA A 215 -11.84 -4.35 29.09
CA ALA A 215 -11.07 -4.37 27.84
C ALA A 215 -9.66 -4.91 28.12
N ILE A 216 -9.18 -5.86 27.32
CA ILE A 216 -7.95 -6.61 27.61
C ILE A 216 -6.95 -6.62 26.46
N THR A 217 -5.65 -6.58 26.80
CA THR A 217 -4.58 -6.98 25.87
C THR A 217 -4.65 -8.49 25.66
N PHE A 218 -4.54 -8.96 24.42
CA PHE A 218 -4.71 -10.37 24.09
C PHE A 218 -3.58 -10.87 23.18
N CYS A 219 -3.59 -12.16 22.85
CA CYS A 219 -2.63 -12.78 21.94
C CYS A 219 -3.32 -13.46 20.76
N ASP A 220 -2.61 -13.50 19.65
CA ASP A 220 -2.99 -14.07 18.37
C ASP A 220 -1.74 -14.82 17.80
N GLY A 221 -1.47 -14.76 16.50
CA GLY A 221 -0.34 -15.39 15.83
C GLY A 221 -0.78 -16.50 14.87
N GLN A 222 0.12 -16.99 14.01
CA GLN A 222 -0.19 -18.07 13.07
C GLN A 222 -0.02 -19.45 13.74
N PRO A 223 -1.11 -20.19 14.05
CA PRO A 223 -1.00 -21.53 14.57
C PRO A 223 -0.49 -22.52 13.51
N ARG A 224 0.16 -23.61 13.93
CA ARG A 224 0.67 -24.66 13.04
C ARG A 224 -0.49 -25.37 12.33
N ILE A 225 -0.49 -25.42 11.01
CA ILE A 225 -1.52 -26.13 10.24
C ILE A 225 -1.20 -27.63 10.26
N PHE A 226 -1.86 -28.38 11.14
CA PHE A 226 -1.71 -29.83 11.21
C PHE A 226 -2.66 -30.54 10.23
N TYR A 227 -2.17 -31.56 9.54
CA TYR A 227 -2.95 -32.37 8.60
C TYR A 227 -2.66 -33.87 8.74
N CYS A 228 -3.59 -34.71 8.30
CA CYS A 228 -3.44 -36.16 8.31
C CYS A 228 -2.87 -36.70 6.99
N ARG A 229 -1.86 -37.57 7.08
CA ARG A 229 -1.04 -37.98 5.92
C ARG A 229 -1.76 -38.82 4.87
N ALA A 230 -2.86 -39.51 5.21
CA ALA A 230 -3.57 -40.40 4.29
C ALA A 230 -4.56 -39.69 3.36
N ASP A 231 -5.13 -38.56 3.79
CA ASP A 231 -6.26 -37.90 3.10
C ASP A 231 -6.10 -36.37 2.97
N LEU A 232 -5.02 -35.78 3.52
CA LEU A 232 -4.77 -34.33 3.62
C LEU A 232 -5.81 -33.55 4.42
N SER A 233 -6.69 -34.22 5.19
CA SER A 233 -7.65 -33.53 6.04
C SER A 233 -6.94 -32.80 7.19
N ILE A 234 -7.39 -31.56 7.46
CA ILE A 234 -6.89 -30.74 8.57
C ILE A 234 -7.30 -31.36 9.91
N VAL A 235 -6.46 -31.17 10.93
CA VAL A 235 -6.78 -31.53 12.31
C VAL A 235 -7.75 -30.50 12.89
N ASP A 236 -8.98 -30.93 13.12
CA ASP A 236 -10.00 -30.15 13.83
C ASP A 236 -9.76 -30.25 15.35
N PHE A 237 -9.16 -29.21 15.94
CA PHE A 237 -8.95 -29.11 17.39
C PHE A 237 -10.24 -28.85 18.18
N CYS A 238 -11.29 -28.33 17.56
CA CYS A 238 -12.60 -28.10 18.20
C CYS A 238 -13.50 -29.34 18.22
N SER A 239 -13.11 -30.42 17.53
CA SER A 239 -13.78 -31.72 17.59
C SER A 239 -13.82 -32.35 19.00
N ASP A 240 -13.01 -31.87 19.94
CA ASP A 240 -13.14 -32.12 21.38
C ASP A 240 -13.68 -30.87 22.10
N PRO A 241 -14.91 -30.89 22.64
CA PRO A 241 -15.49 -29.78 23.41
C PRO A 241 -14.67 -29.35 24.64
N ALA A 242 -13.75 -30.18 25.13
CA ALA A 242 -12.81 -29.76 26.17
C ALA A 242 -11.88 -28.64 25.70
N ASN A 243 -11.47 -28.65 24.43
CA ASN A 243 -10.58 -27.63 23.85
C ASN A 243 -11.34 -26.31 23.59
N VAL A 244 -12.64 -26.36 23.30
CA VAL A 244 -13.49 -25.16 23.19
C VAL A 244 -13.53 -24.41 24.52
N ALA A 245 -13.78 -25.14 25.62
CA ALA A 245 -13.86 -24.54 26.96
C ALA A 245 -12.50 -24.17 27.55
N GLN A 246 -11.43 -24.88 27.19
CA GLN A 246 -10.05 -24.67 27.64
C GLN A 246 -9.08 -24.93 26.47
N PRO A 247 -8.72 -23.90 25.68
CA PRO A 247 -7.86 -24.05 24.50
C PRO A 247 -6.55 -24.78 24.83
N ILE A 248 -6.12 -25.67 23.94
CA ILE A 248 -4.96 -26.55 24.19
C ILE A 248 -3.63 -25.75 24.08
N PRO A 249 -2.68 -25.90 25.02
CA PRO A 249 -1.40 -25.20 24.98
C PRO A 249 -0.56 -25.53 23.73
N ALA A 250 0.06 -24.51 23.13
CA ALA A 250 0.93 -24.66 21.96
C ALA A 250 2.09 -25.65 22.19
N GLY A 251 2.51 -26.35 21.14
CA GLY A 251 3.64 -27.27 21.14
C GLY A 251 3.26 -28.72 21.44
N PRO A 252 3.86 -29.40 22.46
CA PRO A 252 3.70 -30.84 22.63
C PRO A 252 2.28 -31.36 22.86
N ALA A 253 1.37 -30.51 23.37
CA ALA A 253 -0.02 -30.91 23.57
C ALA A 253 -0.81 -30.91 22.24
N GLU A 254 -0.62 -29.89 21.38
CA GLU A 254 -1.12 -29.92 19.99
C GLU A 254 -0.66 -31.17 19.25
N GLU A 255 0.64 -31.50 19.35
CA GLU A 255 1.23 -32.66 18.65
C GLU A 255 0.65 -33.99 19.15
N ALA A 256 0.36 -34.11 20.45
CA ALA A 256 -0.29 -35.29 21.00
C ALA A 256 -1.73 -35.43 20.47
N PHE A 257 -2.51 -34.34 20.47
CA PHE A 257 -3.89 -34.31 19.96
C PHE A 257 -3.93 -34.63 18.46
N ALA A 258 -3.10 -33.96 17.65
CA ALA A 258 -3.03 -34.16 16.21
C ALA A 258 -2.67 -35.61 15.82
N ASN A 259 -1.74 -36.25 16.54
CA ASN A 259 -1.39 -37.65 16.28
C ASN A 259 -2.49 -38.64 16.66
N GLU A 260 -3.26 -38.39 17.72
CA GLU A 260 -4.42 -39.21 18.07
C GLU A 260 -5.59 -39.01 17.08
N TYR A 261 -5.86 -37.76 16.68
CA TYR A 261 -6.85 -37.43 15.64
C TYR A 261 -6.53 -38.10 14.29
N CYS A 262 -5.25 -38.08 13.89
CA CYS A 262 -4.79 -38.69 12.64
C CYS A 262 -4.38 -40.17 12.74
N LYS A 263 -4.59 -40.86 13.88
CA LYS A 263 -4.05 -42.22 14.11
C LYS A 263 -4.45 -43.24 13.03
N ASP A 264 -5.72 -43.22 12.63
CA ASP A 264 -6.30 -44.09 11.59
C ASP A 264 -6.17 -43.48 10.18
N LYS A 265 -5.66 -42.24 10.08
CA LYS A 265 -5.42 -41.46 8.85
C LYS A 265 -3.92 -41.31 8.53
N GLY A 266 -3.11 -42.29 8.92
CA GLY A 266 -1.67 -42.35 8.58
C GLY A 266 -0.75 -41.46 9.43
N GLY A 267 -1.24 -40.92 10.55
CA GLY A 267 -0.50 -40.04 11.45
C GLY A 267 -0.46 -38.57 10.98
N ALA A 268 -0.05 -37.68 11.89
CA ALA A 268 -0.06 -36.25 11.65
C ALA A 268 1.19 -35.74 10.90
N ALA A 269 1.05 -34.54 10.35
CA ALA A 269 2.08 -33.74 9.71
C ALA A 269 1.74 -32.25 9.89
N VAL A 270 2.69 -31.37 9.59
CA VAL A 270 2.47 -29.91 9.56
C VAL A 270 2.64 -29.46 8.11
N ALA A 271 1.67 -28.70 7.59
CA ALA A 271 1.73 -28.14 6.26
C ALA A 271 2.80 -27.03 6.18
N ASN A 272 3.39 -26.84 5.00
CA ASN A 272 4.32 -25.76 4.73
C ASN A 272 4.26 -25.40 3.24
N LYS A 273 4.73 -24.20 2.90
CA LYS A 273 4.61 -23.64 1.55
C LYS A 273 5.40 -24.36 0.45
N SER A 274 6.38 -25.19 0.80
CA SER A 274 7.18 -25.96 -0.17
C SER A 274 6.51 -27.29 -0.53
N ASP A 275 5.90 -27.97 0.44
CA ASP A 275 5.30 -29.30 0.25
C ASP A 275 3.80 -29.27 -0.08
N LEU A 276 3.05 -28.30 0.49
CA LEU A 276 1.60 -28.17 0.36
C LEU A 276 1.16 -26.70 0.26
N PRO A 277 1.52 -25.98 -0.83
CA PRO A 277 1.21 -24.56 -0.98
C PRO A 277 -0.30 -24.26 -0.93
N LEU A 278 -1.15 -25.08 -1.56
CA LEU A 278 -2.62 -24.87 -1.51
C LEU A 278 -3.17 -24.99 -0.09
N VAL A 279 -2.72 -25.97 0.69
CA VAL A 279 -3.13 -26.13 2.10
C VAL A 279 -2.73 -24.91 2.94
N MET A 280 -1.62 -24.25 2.62
CA MET A 280 -1.30 -22.96 3.23
C MET A 280 -2.25 -21.86 2.74
N LEU A 281 -2.48 -21.76 1.44
CA LEU A 281 -3.34 -20.74 0.80
C LEU A 281 -4.84 -20.87 1.13
N ASP A 282 -5.29 -22.03 1.64
CA ASP A 282 -6.68 -22.30 2.02
C ASP A 282 -6.91 -22.26 3.55
N HIS A 283 -5.85 -22.31 4.39
CA HIS A 283 -5.96 -22.46 5.86
C HIS A 283 -5.02 -21.59 6.72
N ALA A 284 -4.03 -20.91 6.17
CA ALA A 284 -3.31 -19.86 6.91
C ALA A 284 -4.15 -18.57 6.97
N GLY A 285 -3.84 -17.67 7.91
CA GLY A 285 -4.66 -16.49 8.19
C GLY A 285 -5.88 -16.74 9.10
N GLN A 286 -6.21 -18.01 9.39
CA GLN A 286 -7.36 -18.43 10.19
C GLN A 286 -7.04 -18.52 11.70
N VAL A 287 -7.96 -18.06 12.55
CA VAL A 287 -7.93 -18.24 14.02
C VAL A 287 -8.46 -19.63 14.37
N ASP A 288 -7.70 -20.37 15.18
CA ASP A 288 -8.14 -21.63 15.78
C ASP A 288 -8.52 -21.39 17.25
N ALA A 289 -9.83 -21.25 17.49
CA ALA A 289 -10.42 -20.99 18.81
C ALA A 289 -9.98 -21.98 19.90
N CYS A 290 -9.66 -23.21 19.50
CA CYS A 290 -9.46 -24.34 20.39
C CYS A 290 -7.97 -24.53 20.75
N ARG A 291 -7.10 -23.57 20.38
CA ARG A 291 -5.66 -23.55 20.69
C ARG A 291 -5.24 -22.24 21.36
N GLN A 292 -4.23 -22.31 22.22
CA GLN A 292 -3.70 -21.14 22.91
C GLN A 292 -2.81 -20.32 21.98
N MET A 293 -3.36 -19.21 21.51
CA MET A 293 -2.61 -18.14 20.85
C MET A 293 -1.58 -17.52 21.80
N ASN A 294 -0.38 -17.24 21.30
CA ASN A 294 0.79 -16.95 22.12
C ASN A 294 1.64 -15.76 21.62
N GLU A 295 1.17 -15.04 20.60
CA GLU A 295 1.85 -13.88 20.03
C GLU A 295 1.15 -12.58 20.46
N PRO A 296 1.83 -11.66 21.18
CA PRO A 296 1.21 -10.44 21.70
C PRO A 296 0.60 -9.52 20.63
N VAL A 297 -0.70 -9.23 20.72
CA VAL A 297 -1.31 -8.15 19.94
C VAL A 297 -1.06 -6.84 20.66
N LEU A 298 -0.20 -6.00 20.09
CA LEU A 298 0.36 -4.83 20.77
C LEU A 298 -0.46 -3.54 20.60
N VAL A 299 -1.34 -3.48 19.60
CA VAL A 299 -1.94 -2.23 19.11
C VAL A 299 -3.45 -2.13 19.33
N ALA A 300 -4.09 -3.20 19.82
CA ALA A 300 -5.54 -3.34 19.96
C ALA A 300 -5.95 -3.98 21.29
N LEU A 301 -7.20 -3.74 21.72
CA LEU A 301 -7.84 -4.34 22.89
C LEU A 301 -9.07 -5.15 22.48
N ALA A 302 -9.28 -6.30 23.13
CA ALA A 302 -10.48 -7.11 23.01
C ALA A 302 -11.47 -6.82 24.15
N VAL A 303 -12.76 -7.05 23.93
CA VAL A 303 -13.81 -6.96 24.97
C VAL A 303 -13.97 -8.33 25.64
N ASP A 304 -13.61 -8.46 26.92
CA ASP A 304 -13.82 -9.67 27.73
C ASP A 304 -15.29 -9.69 28.22
N ILE A 305 -16.15 -10.39 27.50
CA ILE A 305 -17.60 -10.43 27.71
C ILE A 305 -17.97 -11.44 28.81
N ASN A 306 -17.24 -12.55 28.92
CA ASN A 306 -17.50 -13.56 29.95
C ASN A 306 -16.66 -13.39 31.23
N GLY A 307 -15.66 -12.51 31.24
CA GLY A 307 -14.80 -12.19 32.38
C GLY A 307 -13.73 -13.24 32.66
N ASN A 308 -13.21 -13.92 31.62
CA ASN A 308 -12.29 -15.06 31.79
C ASN A 308 -10.80 -14.72 31.67
N GLY A 309 -10.44 -13.51 31.22
CA GLY A 309 -9.05 -13.05 31.11
C GLY A 309 -8.30 -13.51 29.84
N ARG A 310 -8.99 -13.90 28.78
CA ARG A 310 -8.46 -14.04 27.41
C ARG A 310 -9.53 -13.56 26.41
N ARG A 311 -9.14 -13.32 25.16
CA ARG A 311 -10.09 -13.16 24.06
C ARG A 311 -10.58 -14.55 23.62
N ASP A 312 -11.89 -14.76 23.59
CA ASP A 312 -12.55 -15.89 22.92
C ASP A 312 -12.88 -15.58 21.45
N TYR A 313 -13.10 -16.61 20.63
CA TYR A 313 -13.25 -16.51 19.16
C TYR A 313 -14.30 -15.47 18.67
N GLY A 314 -15.43 -15.36 19.37
CA GLY A 314 -16.49 -14.41 19.06
C GLY A 314 -16.33 -13.03 19.69
N GLU A 315 -15.33 -12.82 20.54
CA GLU A 315 -15.19 -11.56 21.28
C GLU A 315 -14.56 -10.47 20.38
N PRO A 316 -15.19 -9.27 20.34
CA PRO A 316 -14.85 -8.22 19.41
C PRO A 316 -13.66 -7.39 19.88
N LEU A 317 -13.08 -6.64 18.94
CA LEU A 317 -12.04 -5.66 19.23
C LEU A 317 -12.62 -4.24 19.28
N ILE A 318 -12.03 -3.40 20.13
CA ILE A 318 -12.44 -2.00 20.27
C ILE A 318 -11.72 -1.14 19.23
N ASN A 319 -12.46 -0.27 18.55
CA ASN A 319 -11.95 0.71 17.61
C ASN A 319 -12.64 2.06 17.88
N ASN A 320 -11.90 2.96 18.52
CA ASN A 320 -12.30 4.32 18.85
C ASN A 320 -11.34 5.30 18.12
N GLY A 321 -11.08 5.03 16.84
CA GLY A 321 -10.12 5.79 16.03
C GLY A 321 -10.71 7.02 15.33
N TYR A 322 -12.04 7.14 15.28
CA TYR A 322 -12.78 8.13 14.52
C TYR A 322 -14.21 8.27 15.06
N GLU A 323 -14.82 9.44 14.89
CA GLU A 323 -16.25 9.63 15.15
C GLU A 323 -17.11 8.90 14.10
N ARG A 324 -18.37 8.60 14.44
CA ARG A 324 -19.26 7.82 13.56
C ARG A 324 -20.01 8.76 12.60
N PHE A 325 -19.46 8.95 11.40
CA PHE A 325 -20.15 9.65 10.32
C PHE A 325 -21.03 8.74 9.46
N ASP A 326 -21.97 9.34 8.74
CA ASP A 326 -22.75 8.71 7.68
C ASP A 326 -22.15 9.18 6.33
N ASP A 327 -21.51 8.25 5.63
CA ASP A 327 -20.84 8.38 4.32
C ASP A 327 -21.92 8.46 3.21
N VAL A 328 -22.56 9.64 3.09
CA VAL A 328 -23.83 9.89 2.37
C VAL A 328 -23.82 11.15 1.52
N GLY A 329 -22.66 11.76 1.28
CA GLY A 329 -22.52 12.93 0.41
C GLY A 329 -22.77 14.26 1.11
N VAL A 330 -22.14 15.32 0.58
CA VAL A 330 -22.15 16.67 1.21
C VAL A 330 -23.49 17.41 1.12
N ASP A 331 -24.53 16.82 0.53
CA ASP A 331 -25.90 17.30 0.65
C ASP A 331 -26.63 16.75 1.89
N GLY A 332 -26.09 15.69 2.50
CA GLY A 332 -26.57 15.05 3.72
C GLY A 332 -27.68 14.01 3.53
N CYS A 333 -27.86 13.41 2.34
CA CYS A 333 -28.90 12.40 2.14
C CYS A 333 -28.60 11.31 1.11
N ALA A 334 -28.28 10.13 1.61
CA ALA A 334 -28.04 8.93 0.81
C ALA A 334 -29.11 8.67 -0.27
N ASN A 335 -28.67 8.63 -1.53
CA ASN A 335 -29.21 7.97 -2.72
C ASN A 335 -30.73 7.78 -2.79
N VAL A 336 -31.29 6.90 -1.96
CA VAL A 336 -32.73 6.64 -1.88
C VAL A 336 -33.56 7.87 -1.45
N PHE A 337 -32.97 8.90 -0.86
CA PHE A 337 -33.68 10.11 -0.41
C PHE A 337 -33.53 11.33 -1.32
N GLU A 338 -32.58 11.32 -2.26
CA GLU A 338 -32.22 12.47 -3.09
C GLU A 338 -33.34 12.97 -4.02
N ASP A 339 -33.27 14.25 -4.43
CA ASP A 339 -34.25 14.92 -5.28
C ASP A 339 -33.85 15.07 -6.76
N GLY A 340 -32.59 14.76 -7.12
CA GLY A 340 -32.04 14.91 -8.47
C GLY A 340 -31.67 16.36 -8.83
N ALA A 341 -31.49 17.22 -7.83
CA ALA A 341 -31.09 18.61 -7.96
C ALA A 341 -30.00 19.05 -6.96
N GLY A 342 -29.36 18.11 -6.26
CA GLY A 342 -28.38 18.38 -5.19
C GLY A 342 -29.05 18.69 -3.85
N GLY A 343 -30.09 17.94 -3.50
CA GLY A 343 -30.79 18.05 -2.22
C GLY A 343 -31.71 16.87 -1.92
N CYS A 344 -32.44 16.98 -0.81
CA CYS A 344 -33.07 15.86 -0.13
C CYS A 344 -34.60 15.90 -0.13
N THR A 345 -35.23 14.75 -0.36
CA THR A 345 -36.68 14.53 -0.20
C THR A 345 -37.03 13.87 1.15
N GLN A 346 -38.32 13.85 1.48
CA GLN A 346 -38.86 13.14 2.66
C GLN A 346 -39.48 11.77 2.32
N THR A 347 -39.32 11.26 1.10
CA THR A 347 -40.00 10.03 0.67
C THR A 347 -39.02 9.17 -0.13
N PRO A 348 -38.59 8.02 0.42
CA PRO A 348 -37.55 7.24 -0.24
C PRO A 348 -38.02 6.69 -1.58
N ASN A 349 -37.13 6.75 -2.56
CA ASN A 349 -37.20 6.12 -3.87
C ASN A 349 -36.22 4.92 -3.91
N PRO A 350 -36.65 3.67 -3.62
CA PRO A 350 -35.78 2.49 -3.60
C PRO A 350 -35.35 2.00 -5.00
N SER A 351 -35.27 2.91 -5.96
CA SER A 351 -34.82 2.71 -7.34
C SER A 351 -34.13 3.97 -7.88
N ALA A 352 -33.60 4.79 -6.95
CA ALA A 352 -32.47 5.67 -7.19
C ALA A 352 -31.19 4.81 -7.18
N ASP A 353 -30.27 5.10 -8.11
CA ASP A 353 -28.93 4.50 -8.18
C ASP A 353 -27.83 5.55 -7.96
N ASP A 354 -28.01 6.77 -8.51
CA ASP A 354 -27.20 7.99 -8.30
C ASP A 354 -28.00 9.21 -8.85
N PRO A 355 -28.95 9.81 -8.10
CA PRO A 355 -29.74 10.96 -8.57
C PRO A 355 -29.00 12.31 -8.64
N ASN A 356 -28.19 12.66 -7.65
CA ASN A 356 -27.55 13.97 -7.50
C ASN A 356 -26.15 14.03 -8.14
N GLY A 357 -25.51 12.88 -8.39
CA GLY A 357 -24.28 12.77 -9.17
C GLY A 357 -22.98 12.78 -8.36
N ASP A 358 -23.05 12.48 -7.05
CA ASP A 358 -21.90 12.49 -6.15
C ASP A 358 -21.55 11.13 -5.52
N ASP A 359 -22.19 10.02 -5.92
CA ASP A 359 -21.78 8.66 -5.56
C ASP A 359 -20.36 8.35 -6.11
N TYR A 360 -19.46 7.83 -5.26
CA TYR A 360 -18.02 7.70 -5.57
C TYR A 360 -17.67 6.46 -6.41
N ASP A 361 -17.08 6.68 -7.59
CA ASP A 361 -16.54 5.63 -8.46
C ASP A 361 -15.17 6.08 -9.02
N ALA A 362 -14.10 5.34 -8.72
CA ALA A 362 -12.74 5.69 -9.13
C ALA A 362 -12.52 5.78 -10.66
N ASP A 363 -13.37 5.16 -11.48
CA ASP A 363 -13.35 5.27 -12.94
C ASP A 363 -14.20 6.42 -13.49
N ARG A 364 -15.32 6.74 -12.83
CA ARG A 364 -16.40 7.60 -13.36
C ARG A 364 -16.53 8.92 -12.61
N ASN A 365 -16.53 8.86 -11.28
CA ASN A 365 -16.72 9.97 -10.37
C ASN A 365 -15.70 9.96 -9.21
N PRO A 366 -14.38 10.08 -9.50
CA PRO A 366 -13.34 10.04 -8.47
C PRO A 366 -13.30 11.31 -7.58
N LEU A 367 -14.28 12.21 -7.72
CA LEU A 367 -14.51 13.36 -6.84
C LEU A 367 -15.84 13.27 -6.07
N GLY A 368 -16.57 12.15 -6.19
CA GLY A 368 -17.80 11.89 -5.46
C GLY A 368 -17.60 11.90 -3.93
N THR A 369 -18.66 12.25 -3.22
CA THR A 369 -18.70 12.40 -1.76
C THR A 369 -19.42 11.25 -1.07
N GLU A 370 -20.57 10.78 -1.57
CA GLU A 370 -21.18 9.54 -1.04
C GLU A 370 -20.31 8.29 -1.33
N ASN A 371 -20.29 7.33 -0.39
CA ASN A 371 -19.58 6.05 -0.46
C ASN A 371 -18.05 6.15 -0.67
N ASN A 372 -17.41 7.27 -0.30
CA ASN A 372 -15.99 7.52 -0.58
C ASN A 372 -15.03 7.10 0.57
N TRP A 373 -15.59 6.82 1.75
CA TRP A 373 -14.92 6.38 2.99
C TRP A 373 -14.00 7.42 3.67
N ILE A 374 -14.22 8.71 3.41
CA ILE A 374 -13.69 9.86 4.16
C ILE A 374 -14.88 10.77 4.47
N HIS A 375 -14.91 11.37 5.67
CA HIS A 375 -15.84 12.47 5.96
C HIS A 375 -15.46 13.72 5.14
N ASP A 376 -16.31 14.14 4.20
CA ASP A 376 -16.16 15.43 3.49
C ASP A 376 -17.00 16.53 4.20
N ASP A 377 -16.50 17.79 4.16
CA ASP A 377 -17.09 18.97 4.83
C ASP A 377 -18.55 19.23 4.40
N GLY A 378 -19.51 18.65 5.14
CA GLY A 378 -20.95 18.74 4.89
C GLY A 378 -21.72 17.50 5.33
N GLU A 379 -21.05 16.35 5.40
CA GLU A 379 -21.70 15.07 5.75
C GLU A 379 -22.15 14.99 7.22
N PRO A 380 -23.24 14.25 7.53
CA PRO A 380 -23.71 14.06 8.89
C PRO A 380 -22.72 13.22 9.71
N PHE A 381 -22.36 13.70 10.91
CA PHE A 381 -21.60 12.92 11.87
C PHE A 381 -22.17 13.02 13.29
N ARG A 382 -21.67 12.14 14.15
CA ARG A 382 -22.07 12.01 15.55
C ARG A 382 -20.96 12.59 16.41
N ASP A 383 -21.18 13.84 16.86
CA ASP A 383 -20.37 14.66 17.79
C ASP A 383 -20.40 14.09 19.23
N ASP A 384 -20.38 12.74 19.32
CA ASP A 384 -20.44 11.90 20.52
C ASP A 384 -19.02 11.41 20.93
N GLY A 385 -17.96 11.98 20.33
CA GLY A 385 -16.56 11.66 20.62
C GLY A 385 -16.02 10.40 19.93
N LEU A 386 -14.71 10.19 20.07
CA LEU A 386 -14.00 9.06 19.45
C LEU A 386 -14.46 7.70 20.00
N ASP A 387 -14.92 7.61 21.25
CA ASP A 387 -15.56 6.38 21.76
C ASP A 387 -17.01 6.19 21.26
N GLY A 388 -17.67 7.29 20.88
CA GLY A 388 -18.98 7.33 20.23
C GLY A 388 -20.16 7.09 21.16
N VAL A 389 -19.98 7.28 22.47
CA VAL A 389 -21.03 7.20 23.48
C VAL A 389 -21.25 8.60 24.06
N PRO A 390 -22.44 9.21 23.95
CA PRO A 390 -22.67 10.54 24.53
C PRO A 390 -22.53 10.58 26.07
N ASP A 391 -22.29 11.79 26.58
CA ASP A 391 -22.01 12.13 27.98
C ASP A 391 -20.74 11.39 28.51
N THR A 392 -19.62 11.47 27.77
CA THR A 392 -18.30 10.88 28.12
C THR A 392 -17.32 11.87 28.75
N GLY A 393 -17.12 13.01 28.09
CA GLY A 393 -15.94 13.86 28.23
C GLY A 393 -14.67 13.27 27.60
N ASP A 394 -14.78 12.49 26.51
CA ASP A 394 -13.61 12.01 25.75
C ASP A 394 -13.16 13.00 24.64
N GLU A 395 -12.37 12.56 23.66
CA GLU A 395 -11.84 13.44 22.61
C GLU A 395 -12.85 13.55 21.46
N GLY A 396 -13.03 14.74 20.89
CA GLY A 396 -14.12 15.05 19.96
C GLY A 396 -15.34 15.67 20.67
N GLU A 397 -15.95 14.97 21.62
CA GLU A 397 -17.34 15.20 22.09
C GLU A 397 -17.81 16.67 22.21
N GLY A 398 -18.88 16.99 21.50
CA GLY A 398 -19.64 18.24 21.63
C GLY A 398 -18.92 19.48 21.09
N ASN A 399 -17.95 19.31 20.20
CA ASN A 399 -17.13 20.41 19.67
C ASN A 399 -17.63 20.95 18.31
N GLY A 400 -18.39 20.15 17.55
CA GLY A 400 -19.01 20.54 16.28
C GLY A 400 -18.11 20.46 15.04
N VAL A 401 -16.98 19.73 15.08
CA VAL A 401 -16.20 19.28 13.92
C VAL A 401 -15.94 17.77 14.01
N TYR A 402 -15.81 17.10 12.87
CA TYR A 402 -15.55 15.66 12.81
C TYR A 402 -14.11 15.34 13.22
N ASP A 403 -13.96 14.49 14.24
CA ASP A 403 -12.65 14.15 14.81
C ASP A 403 -12.10 12.76 14.46
N LEU A 404 -10.77 12.68 14.46
CA LEU A 404 -9.96 11.51 14.14
C LEU A 404 -8.82 11.36 15.16
N SER A 405 -8.48 10.13 15.56
CA SER A 405 -7.28 9.90 16.39
C SER A 405 -6.03 10.41 15.68
N ARG A 406 -5.02 10.86 16.44
CA ARG A 406 -3.80 11.45 15.87
C ARG A 406 -3.04 10.49 14.94
N GLY A 407 -3.19 9.17 15.11
CA GLY A 407 -2.68 8.17 14.18
C GLY A 407 -3.38 8.18 12.81
N ARG A 408 -4.72 8.32 12.77
CA ARG A 408 -5.46 8.49 11.51
C ARG A 408 -5.12 9.83 10.86
N GLN A 409 -5.04 10.91 11.63
CA GLN A 409 -4.62 12.23 11.13
C GLN A 409 -3.24 12.17 10.44
N ALA A 410 -2.26 11.51 11.07
CA ALA A 410 -0.92 11.32 10.51
C ALA A 410 -0.92 10.46 9.24
N MET A 411 -1.73 9.40 9.19
CA MET A 411 -1.89 8.56 8.00
C MET A 411 -2.50 9.35 6.82
N PHE A 412 -3.55 10.16 7.04
CA PHE A 412 -4.09 11.10 6.04
C PHE A 412 -3.13 12.25 5.68
N GLY A 413 -2.12 12.52 6.51
CA GLY A 413 -1.01 13.42 6.18
C GLY A 413 -0.15 12.89 5.03
N TYR A 414 0.07 11.57 4.96
CA TYR A 414 0.87 10.90 3.93
C TYR A 414 0.05 10.26 2.80
N ASP A 415 -1.28 10.23 2.92
CA ASP A 415 -2.21 9.66 1.95
C ASP A 415 -2.00 10.16 0.50
N ALA A 416 -1.94 9.23 -0.43
CA ALA A 416 -1.70 9.52 -1.84
C ALA A 416 -2.92 10.15 -2.54
N ARG A 417 -4.14 9.71 -2.20
CA ARG A 417 -5.39 10.23 -2.80
C ARG A 417 -5.59 11.68 -2.41
N THR A 418 -5.52 11.97 -1.11
CA THR A 418 -5.59 13.32 -0.53
C THR A 418 -4.48 14.22 -1.05
N ASN A 419 -3.22 13.79 -1.04
CA ASN A 419 -2.13 14.66 -1.48
C ASN A 419 -2.16 14.94 -3.00
N TYR A 420 -2.65 14.02 -3.84
CA TYR A 420 -2.89 14.33 -5.27
C TYR A 420 -4.12 15.23 -5.49
N ARG A 421 -5.21 15.08 -4.70
CA ARG A 421 -6.40 15.98 -4.72
C ARG A 421 -5.97 17.42 -4.37
N ARG A 422 -5.08 17.59 -3.37
CA ARG A 422 -4.52 18.87 -2.89
C ARG A 422 -3.59 19.61 -3.87
N LEU A 423 -3.00 18.95 -4.86
CA LEU A 423 -2.13 19.63 -5.84
C LEU A 423 -2.92 20.67 -6.65
N ASP A 424 -2.27 21.77 -7.04
CA ASP A 424 -2.80 22.67 -8.06
C ASP A 424 -2.50 22.13 -9.47
N ASP A 425 -3.03 22.80 -10.50
CA ASP A 425 -2.78 22.37 -11.88
C ASP A 425 -1.29 22.41 -12.23
N ALA A 426 -0.52 23.36 -11.68
CA ALA A 426 0.92 23.38 -11.89
C ALA A 426 1.58 22.12 -11.29
N GLY A 427 1.28 21.79 -10.03
CA GLY A 427 1.73 20.56 -9.36
C GLY A 427 1.35 19.29 -10.12
N ARG A 428 0.11 19.18 -10.60
CA ARG A 428 -0.33 18.03 -11.43
C ARG A 428 0.32 17.97 -12.81
N HIS A 429 0.86 19.08 -13.34
CA HIS A 429 1.73 19.11 -14.51
C HIS A 429 3.23 18.95 -14.17
N ARG A 430 3.62 18.98 -12.88
CA ARG A 430 5.02 18.80 -12.46
C ARG A 430 5.42 17.35 -12.27
N ILE A 431 4.48 16.51 -11.81
CA ILE A 431 4.76 15.14 -11.39
C ILE A 431 3.91 14.15 -12.19
N ASN A 432 4.57 13.30 -12.99
CA ASN A 432 3.90 12.22 -13.71
C ASN A 432 3.82 10.95 -12.86
N VAL A 433 2.75 10.18 -13.00
CA VAL A 433 2.45 8.99 -12.18
C VAL A 433 2.48 7.72 -13.02
N LEU A 434 3.39 6.80 -12.67
CA LEU A 434 3.26 5.38 -12.97
C LEU A 434 2.74 4.67 -11.71
N ALA A 435 1.69 3.87 -11.86
CA ALA A 435 1.18 2.99 -10.80
C ALA A 435 1.04 1.55 -11.32
N ASP A 436 1.26 0.55 -10.45
CA ASP A 436 0.81 -0.81 -10.70
C ASP A 436 0.27 -1.49 -9.44
N GLY A 437 -0.38 -2.64 -9.63
CA GLY A 437 -0.68 -3.57 -8.56
C GLY A 437 -1.48 -4.76 -9.05
N GLY A 438 -1.27 -5.90 -8.40
CA GLY A 438 -2.00 -7.12 -8.71
C GLY A 438 -3.46 -7.04 -8.22
N ILE A 439 -4.41 -7.53 -9.01
CA ILE A 439 -5.84 -7.59 -8.60
C ILE A 439 -6.18 -8.70 -7.62
N ARG A 440 -5.21 -9.54 -7.24
CA ARG A 440 -5.32 -10.57 -6.20
C ARG A 440 -4.37 -10.34 -5.02
N ASP A 441 -3.68 -9.21 -4.98
CA ASP A 441 -2.88 -8.78 -3.83
C ASP A 441 -3.74 -8.70 -2.55
N LEU A 442 -3.21 -9.22 -1.44
CA LEU A 442 -3.88 -9.29 -0.13
C LEU A 442 -4.10 -7.92 0.54
N PHE A 443 -3.26 -6.92 0.25
CA PHE A 443 -3.34 -5.57 0.80
C PHE A 443 -4.17 -4.63 -0.09
N ASN A 444 -4.94 -5.18 -1.03
CA ASN A 444 -5.73 -4.45 -2.01
C ASN A 444 -4.88 -3.46 -2.86
N PHE A 445 -3.58 -3.68 -3.06
CA PHE A 445 -2.68 -2.71 -3.70
C PHE A 445 -3.01 -2.42 -5.17
N GLY A 446 -3.56 -3.36 -5.93
CA GLY A 446 -4.11 -3.09 -7.26
C GLY A 446 -5.32 -2.14 -7.22
N LEU A 447 -6.10 -2.19 -6.15
CA LEU A 447 -7.26 -1.33 -5.92
C LEU A 447 -6.86 0.04 -5.33
N ALA A 448 -5.87 0.11 -4.45
CA ALA A 448 -5.27 1.37 -3.98
C ALA A 448 -4.65 2.17 -5.13
N SER A 449 -3.91 1.49 -6.03
CA SER A 449 -3.41 2.08 -7.28
C SER A 449 -4.54 2.51 -8.22
N LYS A 450 -5.79 2.06 -8.03
CA LYS A 450 -6.96 2.52 -8.79
C LYS A 450 -7.60 3.77 -8.19
N GLN A 451 -7.74 3.85 -6.86
CA GLN A 451 -8.27 5.05 -6.20
C GLN A 451 -7.46 6.31 -6.56
N VAL A 452 -6.13 6.22 -6.47
CA VAL A 452 -5.24 7.36 -6.78
C VAL A 452 -5.21 7.66 -8.29
N PHE A 453 -5.13 6.64 -9.15
CA PHE A 453 -5.05 6.89 -10.59
C PHE A 453 -6.38 7.38 -11.20
N GLY A 454 -7.51 7.12 -10.56
CA GLY A 454 -8.79 7.75 -10.89
C GLY A 454 -8.71 9.28 -10.90
N LEU A 455 -8.13 9.88 -9.85
CA LEU A 455 -7.85 11.31 -9.78
C LEU A 455 -6.86 11.77 -10.86
N VAL A 456 -5.80 11.00 -11.11
CA VAL A 456 -4.82 11.30 -12.19
C VAL A 456 -5.53 11.37 -13.55
N LYS A 457 -6.35 10.38 -13.87
CA LYS A 457 -7.15 10.31 -15.10
C LYS A 457 -8.18 11.43 -15.21
N HIS A 458 -8.83 11.82 -14.10
CA HIS A 458 -9.75 12.95 -14.05
C HIS A 458 -9.03 14.28 -14.38
N PHE A 459 -7.92 14.59 -13.72
CA PHE A 459 -7.23 15.88 -13.87
C PHE A 459 -6.28 15.98 -15.08
N ARG A 460 -5.69 14.85 -15.55
CA ARG A 460 -4.79 14.83 -16.71
C ARG A 460 -5.51 14.52 -18.02
N GLY A 461 -6.67 13.84 -17.97
CA GLY A 461 -7.45 13.43 -19.13
C GLY A 461 -6.85 12.24 -19.90
N PRO A 462 -7.65 11.57 -20.75
CA PRO A 462 -7.30 10.28 -21.37
C PRO A 462 -6.19 10.36 -22.44
N SER A 463 -5.74 11.55 -22.81
CA SER A 463 -4.56 11.76 -23.67
C SER A 463 -3.24 11.73 -22.90
N GLU A 464 -3.25 12.00 -21.60
CA GLU A 464 -2.04 12.06 -20.77
C GLU A 464 -2.00 11.01 -19.65
N ALA A 465 -3.14 10.41 -19.32
CA ALA A 465 -3.29 9.33 -18.34
C ALA A 465 -4.04 8.14 -18.94
N GLN A 466 -3.48 6.94 -18.83
CA GLN A 466 -3.99 5.71 -19.45
C GLN A 466 -3.92 4.52 -18.47
N GLU A 467 -4.93 3.65 -18.53
CA GLU A 467 -5.03 2.42 -17.73
C GLU A 467 -5.03 1.18 -18.62
N TYR A 468 -4.42 0.09 -18.12
CA TYR A 468 -4.35 -1.21 -18.80
C TYR A 468 -4.62 -2.36 -17.82
N ARG A 469 -5.33 -3.40 -18.28
CA ARG A 469 -5.63 -4.61 -17.49
C ARG A 469 -4.45 -5.60 -17.45
N ASP A 470 -3.54 -5.53 -18.41
CA ASP A 470 -2.26 -6.24 -18.42
C ASP A 470 -1.19 -5.47 -19.21
N PHE A 471 0.09 -5.79 -18.98
CA PHE A 471 1.23 -5.26 -19.72
C PHE A 471 1.11 -5.46 -21.25
N VAL A 472 0.52 -6.57 -21.70
CA VAL A 472 0.34 -6.84 -23.15
C VAL A 472 -0.74 -5.98 -23.82
N GLU A 473 -1.52 -5.21 -23.07
CA GLU A 473 -2.46 -4.24 -23.63
C GLU A 473 -1.80 -2.88 -23.97
N ILE A 474 -0.58 -2.63 -23.48
CA ILE A 474 0.12 -1.36 -23.69
C ILE A 474 0.45 -1.18 -25.19
N PRO A 475 -0.02 -0.11 -25.85
CA PRO A 475 -0.01 0.00 -27.30
C PRO A 475 1.37 -0.19 -27.93
N LYS A 476 1.46 -1.22 -28.81
CA LYS A 476 2.66 -1.56 -29.60
C LYS A 476 3.86 -2.05 -28.75
N MET A 477 3.63 -2.46 -27.51
CA MET A 477 4.67 -3.03 -26.61
C MET A 477 4.60 -4.56 -26.52
N VAL A 478 4.08 -5.20 -27.55
CA VAL A 478 4.01 -6.66 -27.69
C VAL A 478 4.90 -7.09 -28.86
N ASP A 479 5.72 -8.10 -28.63
CA ASP A 479 6.51 -8.75 -29.67
C ASP A 479 5.62 -9.55 -30.62
N GLU A 480 5.72 -9.26 -31.92
CA GLU A 480 4.79 -9.76 -32.95
C GLU A 480 4.94 -11.27 -33.24
N ASP A 481 6.07 -11.89 -32.89
CA ASP A 481 6.35 -13.32 -33.11
C ASP A 481 5.99 -14.19 -31.88
N THR A 482 6.13 -13.66 -30.66
CA THR A 482 5.95 -14.41 -29.40
C THR A 482 4.70 -14.04 -28.61
N GLY A 483 4.13 -12.86 -28.82
CA GLY A 483 3.03 -12.32 -28.01
C GLY A 483 3.44 -11.87 -26.61
N ALA A 484 4.74 -11.84 -26.29
CA ALA A 484 5.26 -11.38 -25.01
C ALA A 484 5.39 -9.85 -24.96
N TYR A 485 5.45 -9.29 -23.75
CA TYR A 485 5.68 -7.86 -23.52
C TYR A 485 7.15 -7.48 -23.83
N ASP A 486 7.38 -6.63 -24.84
CA ASP A 486 8.66 -5.94 -25.10
C ASP A 486 8.41 -4.42 -25.16
N PRO A 487 8.53 -3.68 -24.04
CA PRO A 487 8.40 -2.23 -24.05
C PRO A 487 9.54 -1.53 -24.81
N TRP A 488 10.58 -2.27 -25.21
CA TRP A 488 11.76 -1.75 -25.89
C TRP A 488 11.74 -1.98 -27.41
N GLY A 489 10.72 -2.68 -27.95
CA GLY A 489 10.62 -3.00 -29.38
C GLY A 489 10.17 -1.82 -30.25
N ARG A 490 9.43 -0.88 -29.65
CA ARG A 490 8.89 0.34 -30.28
C ARG A 490 9.17 1.56 -29.39
N ARG A 491 8.86 2.77 -29.88
CA ARG A 491 8.91 4.00 -29.05
C ARG A 491 7.60 4.17 -28.29
N TRP A 492 7.68 4.68 -27.06
CA TRP A 492 6.52 5.24 -26.35
C TRP A 492 6.13 6.59 -26.95
N THR A 493 5.41 6.55 -28.07
CA THR A 493 4.78 7.71 -28.75
C THR A 493 3.27 7.74 -28.62
N ASP A 494 2.68 6.66 -28.12
CA ASP A 494 1.24 6.43 -28.02
C ASP A 494 0.81 6.08 -26.57
N VAL A 495 1.80 5.96 -25.68
CA VAL A 495 1.65 5.75 -24.24
C VAL A 495 1.75 7.13 -23.57
N GLY A 496 0.79 7.45 -22.69
CA GLY A 496 0.78 8.72 -21.96
C GLY A 496 1.91 8.81 -20.92
N PRO A 497 2.31 10.03 -20.51
CA PRO A 497 3.27 10.19 -19.42
C PRO A 497 2.76 9.66 -18.08
N ASN A 498 1.44 9.53 -17.88
CA ASN A 498 0.82 8.89 -16.73
C ASN A 498 0.22 7.53 -17.14
N LEU A 499 0.47 6.49 -16.34
CA LEU A 499 0.23 5.09 -16.70
C LEU A 499 -0.18 4.27 -15.46
N ALA A 500 -1.24 3.48 -15.54
CA ALA A 500 -1.55 2.46 -14.54
C ALA A 500 -1.80 1.06 -15.14
N ILE A 501 -1.36 0.02 -14.42
CA ILE A 501 -1.44 -1.39 -14.87
C ILE A 501 -1.95 -2.28 -13.72
N TYR A 502 -3.05 -2.97 -13.96
CA TYR A 502 -3.78 -3.75 -12.93
C TYR A 502 -3.74 -5.26 -13.21
N TYR A 503 -2.53 -5.83 -13.27
CA TYR A 503 -2.30 -7.20 -13.74
C TYR A 503 -2.98 -8.28 -12.89
N GLY A 504 -3.25 -9.45 -13.48
CA GLY A 504 -3.82 -10.61 -12.79
C GLY A 504 -5.08 -11.19 -13.42
N LYS A 505 -5.34 -12.48 -13.15
CA LYS A 505 -6.57 -13.18 -13.57
C LYS A 505 -7.72 -12.92 -12.59
N GLU A 506 -8.89 -12.55 -13.12
CA GLU A 506 -10.11 -12.45 -12.30
C GLU A 506 -10.59 -13.84 -11.80
N GLN A 507 -10.23 -14.92 -12.49
CA GLN A 507 -10.50 -16.30 -12.08
C GLN A 507 -9.22 -17.15 -12.22
N PRO A 508 -8.31 -17.13 -11.23
CA PRO A 508 -7.11 -17.96 -11.23
C PRO A 508 -7.48 -19.43 -10.97
N SER A 509 -6.77 -20.36 -11.61
CA SER A 509 -6.75 -21.78 -11.22
C SER A 509 -5.86 -22.01 -9.99
N ASP A 510 -5.91 -23.20 -9.39
CA ASP A 510 -5.03 -23.53 -8.26
C ASP A 510 -3.54 -23.41 -8.59
N GLN A 511 -3.12 -23.73 -9.82
CA GLN A 511 -1.74 -23.49 -10.25
C GLN A 511 -1.43 -22.00 -10.36
N ASP A 512 -2.37 -21.20 -10.85
CA ASP A 512 -2.22 -19.74 -10.91
C ASP A 512 -2.09 -19.12 -9.51
N ARG A 513 -2.81 -19.67 -8.51
CA ARG A 513 -2.66 -19.29 -7.09
C ARG A 513 -1.27 -19.62 -6.54
N ILE A 514 -0.75 -20.81 -6.85
CA ILE A 514 0.62 -21.24 -6.46
C ILE A 514 1.68 -20.34 -7.12
N ASP A 515 1.49 -20.00 -8.40
CA ASP A 515 2.45 -19.21 -9.18
C ASP A 515 2.39 -17.70 -8.87
N GLY A 516 1.39 -17.24 -8.11
CA GLY A 516 1.21 -15.84 -7.69
C GLY A 516 0.54 -14.94 -8.73
N GLU A 517 -0.34 -15.48 -9.57
CA GLU A 517 -0.96 -14.80 -10.71
C GLU A 517 -1.87 -13.63 -10.28
N GLY A 518 -1.38 -12.40 -10.46
CA GLY A 518 -2.07 -11.20 -9.99
C GLY A 518 -1.87 -10.88 -8.51
N ASP A 519 -0.96 -11.56 -7.83
CA ASP A 519 -0.68 -11.40 -6.40
C ASP A 519 0.36 -10.27 -6.13
N HIS A 520 0.79 -10.10 -4.88
CA HIS A 520 1.62 -9.01 -4.33
C HIS A 520 2.85 -8.63 -5.19
N VAL A 521 3.68 -9.62 -5.51
CA VAL A 521 4.79 -9.50 -6.47
C VAL A 521 4.30 -9.85 -7.88
N GLY A 522 3.37 -10.79 -8.00
CA GLY A 522 2.92 -11.40 -9.25
C GLY A 522 3.68 -12.69 -9.55
N THR A 523 3.42 -13.26 -10.73
CA THR A 523 4.29 -14.31 -11.31
C THR A 523 5.68 -13.76 -11.62
N PRO A 524 6.72 -14.60 -11.81
CA PRO A 524 8.05 -14.14 -12.21
C PRO A 524 8.07 -13.28 -13.49
N THR A 525 7.14 -13.53 -14.42
CA THR A 525 6.96 -12.70 -15.63
C THR A 525 6.34 -11.35 -15.29
N GLN A 526 5.30 -11.31 -14.46
CA GLN A 526 4.70 -10.05 -13.99
C GLN A 526 5.74 -9.20 -13.25
N ALA A 527 6.48 -9.78 -12.31
CA ALA A 527 7.54 -9.10 -11.56
C ALA A 527 8.58 -8.41 -12.48
N VAL A 528 9.04 -9.09 -13.54
CA VAL A 528 10.00 -8.51 -14.50
C VAL A 528 9.34 -7.43 -15.39
N ASN A 529 8.09 -7.64 -15.83
CA ASN A 529 7.37 -6.68 -16.65
C ASN A 529 7.16 -5.33 -15.94
N ARG A 530 6.94 -5.34 -14.61
CA ARG A 530 6.84 -4.13 -13.77
C ARG A 530 8.11 -3.29 -13.85
N PHE A 531 9.28 -3.90 -13.66
CA PHE A 531 10.57 -3.21 -13.78
C PHE A 531 10.89 -2.76 -15.21
N TYR A 532 10.62 -3.59 -16.23
CA TYR A 532 10.77 -3.17 -17.64
C TYR A 532 9.91 -1.92 -17.94
N THR A 533 8.68 -1.87 -17.42
CA THR A 533 7.79 -0.72 -17.54
C THR A 533 8.38 0.50 -16.84
N LEU A 534 8.80 0.38 -15.58
CA LEU A 534 9.41 1.48 -14.81
C LEU A 534 10.60 2.10 -15.54
N PHE A 535 11.56 1.29 -15.99
CA PHE A 535 12.78 1.81 -16.60
C PHE A 535 12.51 2.48 -17.94
N ASN A 536 11.59 1.96 -18.75
CA ASN A 536 11.21 2.57 -20.02
C ASN A 536 10.37 3.84 -19.83
N TRP A 537 9.46 3.84 -18.84
CA TRP A 537 8.69 5.02 -18.42
C TRP A 537 9.63 6.14 -17.92
N ALA A 538 10.60 5.82 -17.07
CA ALA A 538 11.60 6.77 -16.60
C ALA A 538 12.45 7.36 -17.74
N ALA A 539 12.77 6.56 -18.77
CA ALA A 539 13.45 7.05 -19.96
C ALA A 539 12.56 7.97 -20.82
N ALA A 540 11.24 7.74 -20.85
CA ALA A 540 10.28 8.53 -21.59
C ALA A 540 10.04 9.92 -21.00
N GLN A 541 10.15 10.09 -19.67
CA GLN A 541 10.02 11.41 -19.00
C GLN A 541 11.10 12.43 -19.44
N TRP A 542 12.20 11.98 -20.04
CA TRP A 542 13.37 12.80 -20.35
C TRP A 542 13.76 12.78 -21.84
N PRO A 543 12.89 13.23 -22.78
CA PRO A 543 13.15 13.16 -24.22
C PRO A 543 14.31 14.08 -24.67
N SER A 544 14.58 15.14 -23.90
CA SER A 544 15.67 16.08 -24.11
C SER A 544 17.02 15.64 -23.50
N LEU A 545 17.06 14.53 -22.74
CA LEU A 545 18.22 14.13 -21.92
C LEU A 545 19.56 14.18 -22.69
N PRO A 546 20.62 14.78 -22.13
CA PRO A 546 21.97 14.71 -22.68
C PRO A 546 22.41 13.27 -23.00
N ARG A 547 23.37 13.13 -23.91
CA ARG A 547 24.01 11.83 -24.20
C ARG A 547 25.42 11.82 -23.62
N PRO A 548 25.85 10.77 -22.91
CA PRO A 548 27.28 10.57 -22.64
C PRO A 548 28.05 10.48 -23.96
N LYS A 549 29.34 10.79 -23.95
CA LYS A 549 30.18 10.69 -25.17
C LYS A 549 30.41 9.22 -25.54
N THR A 550 30.54 8.37 -24.53
CA THR A 550 30.66 6.91 -24.66
C THR A 550 29.61 6.26 -23.75
N PRO A 551 28.60 5.54 -24.27
CA PRO A 551 27.50 5.02 -23.45
C PRO A 551 27.82 3.71 -22.71
N PHE A 552 28.95 3.06 -22.97
CA PHE A 552 29.33 1.78 -22.35
C PHE A 552 30.86 1.65 -22.16
N GLY A 553 31.28 0.57 -21.48
CA GLY A 553 32.67 0.33 -21.10
C GLY A 553 32.97 0.79 -19.67
N GLY A 554 34.25 0.98 -19.36
CA GLY A 554 34.71 1.28 -18.01
C GLY A 554 34.62 0.06 -17.08
N LYS A 555 34.24 0.31 -15.83
CA LYS A 555 34.15 -0.68 -14.74
C LYS A 555 33.12 -1.80 -14.94
N THR A 556 33.40 -2.96 -14.32
CA THR A 556 32.45 -4.09 -14.26
C THR A 556 31.21 -3.74 -13.43
N TYR A 557 30.12 -4.53 -13.57
CA TYR A 557 28.89 -4.31 -12.80
C TYR A 557 29.15 -4.25 -11.29
N SER A 558 29.92 -5.21 -10.74
CA SER A 558 30.26 -5.27 -9.31
C SER A 558 31.21 -4.16 -8.82
N GLU A 559 31.76 -3.33 -9.71
CA GLU A 559 32.53 -2.12 -9.37
C GLU A 559 31.72 -0.82 -9.55
N ARG A 560 30.51 -0.93 -10.11
CA ARG A 560 29.54 0.15 -10.36
C ARG A 560 28.28 0.06 -9.49
N ALA A 561 27.92 -1.15 -9.08
CA ALA A 561 26.81 -1.49 -8.19
C ALA A 561 27.38 -1.92 -6.82
N TYR A 562 27.18 -1.11 -5.77
CA TYR A 562 27.76 -1.35 -4.45
C TYR A 562 26.98 -0.69 -3.30
N LEU A 563 27.19 -1.18 -2.08
CA LEU A 563 26.77 -0.53 -0.83
C LEU A 563 27.73 0.60 -0.45
N GLU A 564 27.20 1.68 0.09
CA GLU A 564 27.99 2.74 0.71
C GLU A 564 27.23 3.38 1.90
N THR A 565 27.92 4.20 2.68
CA THR A 565 27.37 4.85 3.88
C THR A 565 27.62 6.36 3.88
N TYR A 566 26.82 7.08 4.66
CA TYR A 566 27.01 8.48 4.99
C TYR A 566 26.65 8.72 6.46
N ASP A 567 27.20 9.77 7.08
CA ASP A 567 26.79 10.19 8.42
C ASP A 567 25.52 11.06 8.29
N SER A 568 24.38 10.56 8.78
CA SER A 568 23.10 11.27 8.75
C SER A 568 22.98 12.16 9.99
N ALA A 569 22.81 13.47 9.78
CA ALA A 569 22.56 14.43 10.85
C ALA A 569 21.11 14.39 11.33
N LEU A 570 20.16 14.05 10.45
CA LEU A 570 18.75 13.89 10.81
C LEU A 570 18.48 12.65 11.65
N LEU A 571 19.11 11.51 11.32
CA LEU A 571 18.96 10.29 12.10
C LEU A 571 19.90 10.26 13.31
N GLY A 572 21.06 10.94 13.24
CA GLY A 572 22.05 10.97 14.32
C GLY A 572 23.00 9.78 14.34
N GLY A 573 23.27 9.17 13.17
CA GLY A 573 24.12 7.99 13.03
C GLY A 573 24.51 7.70 11.58
N LYS A 574 25.38 6.71 11.35
CA LYS A 574 25.73 6.24 10.01
C LYS A 574 24.51 5.60 9.34
N ARG A 575 24.18 5.98 8.11
CA ARG A 575 23.10 5.42 7.30
C ARG A 575 23.65 4.77 6.03
N GLU A 576 23.16 3.59 5.67
CA GLU A 576 23.53 2.92 4.42
C GLU A 576 22.54 3.16 3.27
N TYR A 577 23.08 3.07 2.06
CA TYR A 577 22.36 3.04 0.79
C TYR A 577 23.12 2.12 -0.18
N ALA A 578 22.42 1.56 -1.18
CA ALA A 578 23.11 1.00 -2.34
C ALA A 578 23.05 2.00 -3.51
N ILE A 579 24.04 1.94 -4.40
CA ILE A 579 24.08 2.76 -5.61
C ILE A 579 24.55 1.93 -6.79
N TYR A 580 23.96 2.19 -7.94
CA TYR A 580 24.38 1.73 -9.25
C TYR A 580 24.78 2.94 -10.11
N LEU A 581 25.99 2.89 -10.67
CA LEU A 581 26.51 3.85 -11.63
C LEU A 581 26.41 3.29 -13.06
N PRO A 582 25.99 4.09 -14.05
CA PRO A 582 25.77 3.58 -15.40
C PRO A 582 27.07 3.17 -16.12
N PRO A 583 26.99 2.37 -17.19
CA PRO A 583 28.15 1.99 -17.97
C PRO A 583 28.91 3.21 -18.50
N GLY A 584 30.24 3.13 -18.50
CA GLY A 584 31.11 4.23 -18.91
C GLY A 584 31.18 5.43 -17.96
N TYR A 585 30.57 5.40 -16.77
CA TYR A 585 30.61 6.52 -15.80
C TYR A 585 32.05 6.87 -15.36
N ASP A 586 32.95 5.90 -15.26
CA ASP A 586 34.35 6.09 -14.86
C ASP A 586 35.28 6.52 -16.01
N LEU A 587 34.80 6.55 -17.26
CA LEU A 587 35.62 6.87 -18.43
C LEU A 587 36.05 8.35 -18.48
N PRO A 588 37.32 8.67 -18.81
CA PRO A 588 37.79 10.05 -18.95
C PRO A 588 36.97 10.91 -19.94
N GLU A 589 36.45 10.31 -21.00
CA GLU A 589 35.58 10.95 -21.97
C GLU A 589 34.30 11.49 -21.32
N ASN A 590 33.81 10.81 -20.29
CA ASN A 590 32.59 11.13 -19.55
C ASN A 590 32.85 11.88 -18.22
N ALA A 591 34.07 12.34 -17.95
CA ALA A 591 34.43 13.02 -16.69
C ALA A 591 33.54 14.23 -16.35
N GLU A 592 33.09 14.98 -17.37
CA GLU A 592 32.16 16.12 -17.23
C GLU A 592 30.68 15.73 -17.44
N THR A 593 30.39 14.46 -17.75
CA THR A 593 29.01 14.00 -18.00
C THR A 593 28.25 13.90 -16.70
N ARG A 594 27.05 14.47 -16.70
CA ARG A 594 26.05 14.39 -15.62
C ARG A 594 24.88 13.51 -16.05
N TYR A 595 24.29 12.81 -15.10
CA TYR A 595 23.29 11.76 -15.29
C TYR A 595 22.03 12.05 -14.47
N PRO A 596 20.83 11.66 -14.94
CA PRO A 596 19.62 11.74 -14.13
C PRO A 596 19.65 10.66 -13.03
N VAL A 597 18.76 10.77 -12.06
CA VAL A 597 18.71 9.85 -10.91
C VAL A 597 17.34 9.18 -10.81
N LEU A 598 17.34 7.86 -10.72
CA LEU A 598 16.19 7.06 -10.30
C LEU A 598 16.42 6.61 -8.86
N LEU A 599 15.56 7.02 -7.94
CA LEU A 599 15.56 6.52 -6.57
C LEU A 599 14.59 5.32 -6.48
N MET A 600 15.05 4.20 -5.95
CA MET A 600 14.32 2.94 -5.85
C MET A 600 14.21 2.48 -4.39
N LEU A 601 13.04 2.68 -3.80
CA LEU A 601 12.67 2.32 -2.44
C LEU A 601 12.27 0.83 -2.37
N HIS A 602 12.84 0.07 -1.43
CA HIS A 602 12.64 -1.38 -1.32
C HIS A 602 11.38 -1.74 -0.53
N GLY A 603 10.94 -3.00 -0.67
CA GLY A 603 9.79 -3.54 0.07
C GLY A 603 10.06 -3.77 1.56
N TYR A 604 9.01 -4.18 2.27
CA TYR A 604 9.06 -4.54 3.69
C TYR A 604 10.02 -5.72 3.92
N GLY A 605 10.79 -5.69 5.00
CA GLY A 605 11.78 -6.74 5.33
C GLY A 605 13.00 -6.84 4.40
N MET A 606 13.09 -6.03 3.34
CA MET A 606 14.25 -5.97 2.44
C MET A 606 15.34 -5.03 2.98
N GLU A 607 16.53 -5.09 2.37
CA GLU A 607 17.63 -4.14 2.55
C GLU A 607 18.11 -3.62 1.17
N PRO A 608 18.78 -2.44 1.07
CA PRO A 608 19.27 -1.91 -0.20
C PRO A 608 20.13 -2.88 -1.00
N LYS A 609 20.95 -3.69 -0.31
CA LYS A 609 21.83 -4.69 -0.91
C LYS A 609 21.08 -5.85 -1.58
N GLY A 610 19.86 -6.16 -1.13
CA GLY A 610 18.98 -7.16 -1.74
C GLY A 610 18.22 -6.59 -2.94
N PHE A 611 17.92 -5.29 -2.93
CA PHE A 611 17.20 -4.63 -4.03
C PHE A 611 18.12 -4.19 -5.18
N LEU A 612 19.42 -4.01 -4.91
CA LEU A 612 20.46 -3.65 -5.88
C LEU A 612 20.52 -4.54 -7.13
N ASP A 613 20.16 -5.83 -7.02
CA ASP A 613 20.18 -6.75 -8.18
C ASP A 613 19.12 -6.39 -9.24
N THR A 614 18.10 -5.58 -8.91
CA THR A 614 17.18 -5.01 -9.92
C THR A 614 17.88 -4.10 -10.93
N ALA A 615 19.03 -3.50 -10.58
CA ALA A 615 19.82 -2.71 -11.53
C ALA A 615 20.50 -3.56 -12.61
N LEU A 616 20.57 -4.89 -12.50
CA LEU A 616 21.00 -5.78 -13.60
C LEU A 616 20.07 -5.69 -14.81
N ILE A 617 18.75 -5.55 -14.55
CA ILE A 617 17.75 -5.33 -15.59
C ILE A 617 18.11 -4.05 -16.37
N ALA A 618 18.30 -2.95 -15.64
CA ALA A 618 18.64 -1.66 -16.22
C ALA A 618 19.99 -1.69 -16.97
N ASP A 619 21.03 -2.30 -16.40
CA ASP A 619 22.37 -2.43 -17.01
C ASP A 619 22.29 -3.12 -18.37
N SER A 620 21.51 -4.20 -18.47
CA SER A 620 21.36 -4.97 -19.72
C SER A 620 20.84 -4.14 -20.90
N TYR A 621 20.04 -3.10 -20.65
CA TYR A 621 19.51 -2.20 -21.68
C TYR A 621 20.33 -0.91 -21.87
N MET A 622 21.24 -0.58 -20.96
CA MET A 622 22.20 0.53 -21.10
C MET A 622 23.48 0.16 -21.88
N LEU A 623 23.76 -1.12 -22.10
CA LEU A 623 24.98 -1.59 -22.77
C LEU A 623 24.90 -1.49 -24.31
N GLY A 624 26.00 -1.05 -24.93
CA GLY A 624 26.20 -1.00 -26.38
C GLY A 624 26.11 0.40 -27.01
N ASP A 625 26.42 0.49 -28.31
CA ASP A 625 26.44 1.76 -29.07
C ASP A 625 25.06 2.43 -29.21
N HIS A 626 23.99 1.63 -29.15
CA HIS A 626 22.60 2.06 -29.32
C HIS A 626 21.75 1.53 -28.15
N PRO A 627 21.95 2.05 -26.93
CA PRO A 627 21.29 1.52 -25.74
C PRO A 627 19.78 1.76 -25.78
N LYS A 628 19.01 0.74 -25.38
CA LYS A 628 17.54 0.79 -25.26
C LYS A 628 17.12 1.69 -24.08
N LEU A 629 17.85 1.62 -22.97
CA LEU A 629 17.66 2.46 -21.78
C LEU A 629 18.72 3.57 -21.71
N ARG A 630 18.34 4.77 -21.28
CA ARG A 630 19.29 5.88 -21.14
C ARG A 630 20.18 5.69 -19.89
N PRO A 631 21.51 5.88 -20.00
CA PRO A 631 22.42 5.94 -18.85
C PRO A 631 21.93 6.89 -17.74
N MET A 632 21.68 6.33 -16.55
CA MET A 632 21.21 7.02 -15.35
C MET A 632 21.89 6.43 -14.10
N ILE A 633 21.96 7.22 -13.02
CA ILE A 633 22.34 6.71 -11.70
C ILE A 633 21.08 6.12 -11.06
N ILE A 634 21.20 4.96 -10.42
CA ILE A 634 20.12 4.36 -9.63
C ILE A 634 20.57 4.31 -8.17
N VAL A 635 19.76 4.85 -7.26
CA VAL A 635 20.04 4.92 -5.82
C VAL A 635 18.99 4.10 -5.08
N PHE A 636 19.41 3.33 -4.08
CA PHE A 636 18.55 2.49 -3.26
C PHE A 636 18.65 2.94 -1.79
N PRO A 637 17.77 3.85 -1.32
CA PRO A 637 17.69 4.25 0.08
C PRO A 637 17.26 3.09 0.99
N SER A 638 17.89 2.95 2.16
CA SER A 638 17.41 2.01 3.19
C SER A 638 16.08 2.51 3.79
N GLY A 639 15.09 1.62 3.80
CA GLY A 639 13.82 1.75 4.51
C GLY A 639 13.76 0.97 5.82
N ARG A 640 14.84 0.28 6.22
CA ARG A 640 14.91 -0.41 7.52
C ARG A 640 15.15 0.59 8.65
N CYS A 641 14.51 0.42 9.80
CA CYS A 641 14.81 1.27 10.95
C CYS A 641 16.22 1.04 11.50
N CYS A 642 16.78 2.09 12.09
CA CYS A 642 18.02 2.10 12.83
C CYS A 642 17.98 1.17 14.04
N PHE A 643 19.16 0.87 14.56
CA PHE A 643 19.35 0.29 15.88
C PHE A 643 19.72 1.39 16.89
N THR A 644 19.20 1.27 18.11
CA THR A 644 19.58 2.09 19.27
C THR A 644 20.20 1.22 20.36
N ASN A 645 21.24 1.73 21.01
CA ASN A 645 21.87 1.04 22.13
C ASN A 645 21.27 1.48 23.47
N ALA A 646 20.50 0.61 24.12
CA ALA A 646 19.72 0.90 25.32
C ALA A 646 20.57 1.40 26.52
N ALA A 647 21.86 1.08 26.56
CA ALA A 647 22.78 1.49 27.63
C ALA A 647 23.49 2.84 27.39
N THR A 648 23.46 3.38 26.16
CA THR A 648 24.24 4.58 25.79
C THR A 648 23.48 5.62 24.99
N GLY A 649 22.30 5.30 24.44
CA GLY A 649 21.55 6.16 23.52
C GLY A 649 22.22 6.34 22.14
N ALA A 650 23.30 5.61 21.85
CA ALA A 650 23.93 5.64 20.53
C ALA A 650 23.01 5.00 19.49
N ARG A 651 22.94 5.58 18.29
CA ARG A 651 22.15 5.08 17.15
C ARG A 651 23.08 4.78 15.97
N ASP A 652 22.81 3.69 15.27
CA ASP A 652 23.44 3.36 13.99
C ASP A 652 22.35 2.82 13.05
N CYS A 653 22.38 3.24 11.79
CA CYS A 653 21.32 3.00 10.81
C CYS A 653 21.79 2.13 9.65
N ARG A 654 22.83 1.34 9.90
CA ARG A 654 23.35 0.25 9.07
C ARG A 654 22.93 -1.11 9.64
N GLU A 655 22.97 -2.13 8.80
CA GLU A 655 22.74 -3.51 9.22
C GLU A 655 23.98 -4.12 9.92
N ARG A 656 25.18 -3.57 9.67
CA ARG A 656 26.46 -4.08 10.16
C ARG A 656 27.41 -2.99 10.65
N ASP A 657 28.18 -3.33 11.68
CA ASP A 657 29.20 -2.46 12.27
C ASP A 657 30.46 -2.33 11.38
N ASP A 658 31.47 -1.60 11.86
CA ASP A 658 32.75 -1.40 11.14
C ASP A 658 33.61 -2.69 11.05
N GLN A 659 33.19 -3.80 11.67
CA GLN A 659 33.82 -5.14 11.58
C GLN A 659 33.00 -6.12 10.72
N GLY A 660 31.80 -5.73 10.27
CA GLY A 660 30.87 -6.57 9.50
C GLY A 660 29.93 -7.42 10.35
N THR A 661 29.92 -7.23 11.68
CA THR A 661 29.04 -7.92 12.62
C THR A 661 27.62 -7.32 12.55
N PRO A 662 26.56 -8.15 12.44
CA PRO A 662 25.18 -7.66 12.45
C PRO A 662 24.84 -6.92 13.74
N PHE A 663 24.22 -5.74 13.66
CA PHE A 663 23.83 -4.97 14.85
C PHE A 663 22.83 -5.71 15.75
N GLU A 664 21.91 -6.48 15.15
CA GLU A 664 20.99 -7.43 15.81
C GLU A 664 21.68 -8.48 16.70
N SER A 665 22.99 -8.71 16.50
CA SER A 665 23.79 -9.67 17.29
C SER A 665 24.66 -9.00 18.36
N LEU A 666 24.67 -7.66 18.44
CA LEU A 666 25.48 -6.90 19.40
C LEU A 666 24.70 -6.66 20.70
N PRO A 667 25.25 -7.02 21.88
CA PRO A 667 24.54 -6.88 23.15
C PRO A 667 24.02 -5.47 23.44
N GLY A 668 22.72 -5.36 23.73
CA GLY A 668 22.05 -4.12 24.08
C GLY A 668 21.77 -3.16 22.92
N TRP A 669 21.90 -3.61 21.66
CA TRP A 669 21.37 -2.92 20.48
C TRP A 669 20.01 -3.52 20.09
N GLU A 670 19.03 -2.66 19.89
CA GLU A 670 17.64 -3.02 19.56
C GLU A 670 17.19 -2.21 18.35
N ARG A 671 16.42 -2.81 17.43
CA ARG A 671 15.91 -2.11 16.24
C ARG A 671 14.63 -1.33 16.61
N GLU A 672 14.46 -0.13 16.06
CA GLU A 672 13.33 0.75 16.40
C GLU A 672 11.97 0.34 15.78
N CYS A 673 11.97 -0.66 14.90
CA CYS A 673 10.83 -1.32 14.27
C CYS A 673 11.29 -2.73 13.81
N GLU A 674 10.40 -3.62 13.37
CA GLU A 674 10.78 -4.98 12.97
C GLU A 674 11.45 -5.02 11.60
N SER A 675 10.78 -4.45 10.59
CA SER A 675 11.09 -4.70 9.18
C SER A 675 11.09 -3.45 8.30
N GLY A 676 10.44 -2.34 8.66
CA GLY A 676 10.65 -1.07 7.95
C GLY A 676 9.84 0.13 8.39
N SER A 677 10.31 1.32 7.99
CA SER A 677 9.79 2.63 8.41
C SER A 677 8.76 3.26 7.46
N PHE A 678 8.31 2.54 6.43
CA PHE A 678 7.46 3.05 5.33
C PHE A 678 8.00 4.30 4.60
N TYR A 679 9.25 4.70 4.86
CA TYR A 679 9.86 5.95 4.41
C TYR A 679 9.08 7.22 4.83
N VAL A 680 8.35 7.16 5.95
CA VAL A 680 7.69 8.32 6.58
C VAL A 680 8.38 8.70 7.89
N ASN A 681 8.06 9.85 8.49
CA ASN A 681 8.64 10.21 9.78
C ASN A 681 7.93 9.43 10.90
N ARG A 682 8.65 8.52 11.56
CA ARG A 682 8.16 7.55 12.56
C ARG A 682 7.70 8.28 13.82
N HIS A 683 6.44 8.09 14.21
CA HIS A 683 5.87 8.59 15.47
C HIS A 683 6.38 7.83 16.71
N GLY A 684 6.60 6.53 16.58
CA GLY A 684 7.27 5.69 17.58
C GLY A 684 6.40 5.19 18.72
N PHE A 685 7.03 4.72 19.80
CA PHE A 685 6.32 4.29 21.02
C PHE A 685 6.01 5.47 21.94
N THR A 686 6.86 6.48 21.95
CA THR A 686 6.74 7.70 22.76
C THR A 686 7.15 8.90 21.91
N GLY A 687 6.64 10.10 22.23
CA GLY A 687 7.02 11.32 21.50
C GLY A 687 8.52 11.64 21.54
N ASP A 688 9.25 11.10 22.52
CA ASP A 688 10.71 11.24 22.64
C ASP A 688 11.50 10.30 21.72
N ASP A 689 10.90 9.22 21.19
CA ASP A 689 11.56 8.27 20.28
C ASP A 689 11.18 8.41 18.80
N ALA A 690 10.49 9.49 18.41
CA ALA A 690 10.16 9.81 17.02
C ALA A 690 11.41 10.02 16.13
N VAL A 691 11.36 9.60 14.85
CA VAL A 691 12.54 9.58 13.96
C VAL A 691 12.22 10.01 12.51
N PRO A 692 12.95 10.99 11.93
CA PRO A 692 12.63 11.57 10.62
C PRO A 692 13.15 10.73 9.43
N TYR A 693 12.66 9.49 9.28
CA TYR A 693 13.09 8.60 8.18
C TYR A 693 12.70 9.09 6.80
N GLY A 694 11.58 9.83 6.66
CA GLY A 694 11.17 10.42 5.39
C GLY A 694 12.10 11.56 4.97
N ASP A 695 12.42 12.47 5.89
CA ASP A 695 13.36 13.56 5.61
C ASP A 695 14.79 13.06 5.34
N ALA A 696 15.19 11.94 5.95
CA ALA A 696 16.47 11.28 5.66
C ALA A 696 16.61 10.77 4.20
N VAL A 697 15.50 10.58 3.46
CA VAL A 697 15.55 10.33 2.01
C VAL A 697 15.99 11.58 1.25
N PHE A 698 15.54 12.77 1.69
CA PHE A 698 15.97 14.04 1.11
C PHE A 698 17.41 14.42 1.51
N GLU A 699 17.84 14.11 2.74
CA GLU A 699 19.25 14.24 3.15
C GLU A 699 20.17 13.35 2.30
N LEU A 700 19.76 12.11 2.03
CA LEU A 700 20.46 11.23 1.09
C LEU A 700 20.51 11.82 -0.33
N MET A 701 19.41 12.40 -0.85
CA MET A 701 19.41 13.05 -2.17
C MET A 701 20.47 14.16 -2.28
N ASP A 702 20.61 14.98 -1.24
CA ASP A 702 21.57 16.08 -1.20
C ASP A 702 23.03 15.56 -1.07
N HIS A 703 23.26 14.46 -0.34
CA HIS A 703 24.54 13.73 -0.32
C HIS A 703 24.90 13.12 -1.69
N ILE A 704 23.92 12.53 -2.39
CA ILE A 704 24.12 12.01 -3.76
C ILE A 704 24.52 13.15 -4.72
N ASP A 705 23.85 14.30 -4.65
CA ASP A 705 24.15 15.49 -5.46
C ASP A 705 25.55 16.09 -5.18
N ALA A 706 26.00 16.04 -3.91
CA ALA A 706 27.32 16.51 -3.52
C ALA A 706 28.45 15.58 -3.98
N LYS A 707 28.17 14.28 -4.08
CA LYS A 707 29.18 13.22 -4.26
C LYS A 707 29.30 12.69 -5.70
N TYR A 708 28.19 12.60 -6.44
CA TYR A 708 28.15 12.03 -7.79
C TYR A 708 27.78 13.08 -8.84
N ARG A 709 27.96 12.75 -10.12
CA ARG A 709 27.66 13.66 -11.23
C ARG A 709 26.18 13.56 -11.62
N THR A 710 25.29 14.03 -10.73
CA THR A 710 23.87 14.19 -11.01
C THR A 710 23.61 15.36 -11.97
N LEU A 711 22.53 15.32 -12.75
CA LEU A 711 21.99 16.50 -13.43
C LEU A 711 21.37 17.45 -12.39
N ARG A 712 21.31 18.74 -12.74
CA ARG A 712 20.71 19.79 -11.92
C ARG A 712 19.39 20.23 -12.55
N PRO A 713 18.42 20.73 -11.76
CA PRO A 713 17.17 21.22 -12.31
C PRO A 713 17.37 22.34 -13.36
N ASP A 714 16.61 22.31 -14.45
CA ASP A 714 16.76 23.20 -15.62
C ASP A 714 15.44 23.33 -16.41
N ASP A 715 15.33 24.35 -17.28
CA ASP A 715 14.15 24.61 -18.12
C ASP A 715 14.41 24.19 -19.58
N VAL A 716 14.12 22.93 -19.90
CA VAL A 716 14.37 22.34 -21.23
C VAL A 716 13.17 22.43 -22.17
N GLU A 717 13.45 22.36 -23.48
CA GLU A 717 12.40 22.24 -24.51
C GLU A 717 11.77 20.84 -24.45
N ALA A 718 10.44 20.77 -24.37
CA ALA A 718 9.69 19.59 -24.80
C ALA A 718 9.89 19.36 -26.31
N ARG A 719 9.86 18.10 -26.74
CA ARG A 719 10.32 17.64 -28.08
C ARG A 719 9.36 16.67 -28.73
#